data_AF-A0A835VSL1-F1
#
_entry.id   AF-A0A835VSL1-F1
#
_cell.length_a   1.000
_cell.length_b   1.000
_cell.length_c   1.000
_cell.angle_alpha   90.00
_cell.angle_beta   90.00
_cell.angle_gamma   90.00
#
_symmetry.space_group_name_H-M   'P 1'
#
loop_
_entity.id
_entity.type
_entity.pdbx_description
1 polymer ?
#
loop_
_entity_poly.entity_id
_entity_poly.type
_entity_poly.pdbx_seq_one_letter_code
_entity_poly.pdbx_strand_id
1 'polypeptide(L)'
;MITTAAVARLLFVAAVVLHLRCTGARCSAECYKHATCSEAIDGGRCDCPKQLAGPDCSLESELRVSPHEPCLNNCTGRGMCAWGECVCRRGSFGSDCSLSLAADPDGSSSRSSRSSSGSSSTRGRQQPQPPKLQLLAGGATPYTPRRRRPHVYVYDIPHNLSSWHHPKNMDRGLHWLFWQRLLSAGAMTADGEAADWYYIPVKMRSTSDGGRLLEALDYVRRHWPWYDRLQGQRHFVIHTGDLGRGEVPRGVRDATANLSWLHHWGLTQDAPDSGWRAAHRPGKDIVLPIHMGNRYSSRAAGLHPLAPQLPRRSGLLFVGRICGDRSEPDPAAGWPHCASDRNDGYSQGVRQQVHYHHHDRAGFKVASSNPHYGLDLLGYRWCLAPSGGGHGNRQTVVTLAGCMPVVVSDDVLQPFEPEMDWAGFGLRVPHADIPRLHALLEEAEAEEGGAALAARADSLPCAAQHLFWSGVSGAFMQEDGRWDAFEFTLEILRMQQAHPDLDPAQYAARDEQFRTFLYCGEAGEPHGRYGMAAYGRKWRAAWRERYGAASRAVGEAVGVPEDADDEAGWKALYGRGGLEALKRAYGGGAVAAAAAREAAADPAADARRQGREEEVEEVEEGRGRGAASGKGGAVEEGEVEVEVAGGRGVRGRRSGRSGSSGRAGTRGSSNGGGDGRSLLSRWRDLLRASHGGRGKGAKGTGSGTGSGTGRGRGASAAGQAADGEAPAGSGSGSELLPLCSISVWDAEEEACAGGAPGGAACERHPARERDLAGCPRAWP
;
A
#
# COMPACT_ATOMS: atom_id res chain seq x y z
N MET A 1 -4.88 76.72 29.66
CA MET A 1 -3.45 76.46 29.40
C MET A 1 -3.13 75.04 29.86
N ILE A 2 -3.39 74.06 29.00
CA ILE A 2 -2.96 72.67 29.23
C ILE A 2 -1.52 72.64 28.76
N THR A 3 -0.59 72.48 29.71
CA THR A 3 0.84 72.58 29.45
C THR A 3 1.26 71.52 28.44
N THR A 4 2.06 71.94 27.46
CA THR A 4 2.68 71.14 26.40
C THR A 4 3.38 69.86 26.92
N ALA A 5 3.73 69.82 28.21
CA ALA A 5 4.29 68.65 28.88
C ALA A 5 3.29 67.47 29.06
N ALA A 6 1.98 67.74 29.20
CA ALA A 6 0.98 66.70 29.40
C ALA A 6 0.64 65.94 28.10
N VAL A 7 0.58 66.66 26.98
CA VAL A 7 0.39 66.07 25.64
C VAL A 7 1.62 65.26 25.21
N ALA A 8 2.82 65.74 25.54
CA ALA A 8 4.06 65.00 25.29
C ALA A 8 4.13 63.68 26.08
N ARG A 9 3.69 63.64 27.34
CA ARG A 9 3.65 62.40 28.14
C ARG A 9 2.58 61.41 27.66
N LEU A 10 1.41 61.87 27.22
CA LEU A 10 0.37 61.01 26.65
C LEU A 10 0.78 60.43 25.28
N LEU A 11 1.48 61.21 24.46
CA LEU A 11 2.07 60.71 23.20
C LEU A 11 3.25 59.78 23.43
N PHE A 12 4.04 59.97 24.50
CA PHE A 12 5.14 59.05 24.85
C PHE A 12 4.60 57.73 25.41
N VAL A 13 3.53 57.74 26.22
CA VAL A 13 2.90 56.51 26.72
C VAL A 13 2.14 55.79 25.59
N ALA A 14 1.48 56.51 24.68
CA ALA A 14 0.91 55.92 23.47
C ALA A 14 1.98 55.32 22.54
N ALA A 15 3.14 55.98 22.41
CA ALA A 15 4.27 55.46 21.61
C ALA A 15 4.97 54.26 22.26
N VAL A 16 5.05 54.22 23.60
CA VAL A 16 5.62 53.08 24.35
C VAL A 16 4.67 51.88 24.36
N VAL A 17 3.35 52.09 24.38
CA VAL A 17 2.35 51.01 24.24
C VAL A 17 2.23 50.52 22.79
N LEU A 18 2.50 51.36 21.78
CA LEU A 18 2.57 50.96 20.36
C LEU A 18 3.96 50.44 19.91
N HIS A 19 4.94 50.36 20.81
CA HIS A 19 6.28 49.82 20.56
C HIS A 19 6.68 48.63 21.44
N LEU A 20 5.71 47.90 22.02
CA LEU A 20 5.87 46.45 22.16
C LEU A 20 5.72 45.79 20.78
N ARG A 21 6.67 46.07 19.90
CA ARG A 21 6.98 45.16 18.81
C ARG A 21 7.69 43.98 19.47
N CYS A 22 6.98 42.87 19.66
CA CYS A 22 7.59 41.56 19.85
C CYS A 22 8.47 41.27 18.62
N THR A 23 9.71 41.75 18.63
CA THR A 23 10.72 41.33 17.66
C THR A 23 11.25 39.99 18.15
N GLY A 24 10.65 38.89 17.71
CA GLY A 24 11.24 37.55 17.88
C GLY A 24 10.32 36.34 17.73
N ALA A 25 9.01 36.44 17.99
CA ALA A 25 8.10 35.29 17.97
C ALA A 25 7.00 35.49 16.91
N ARG A 26 6.83 34.50 16.01
CA ARG A 26 5.77 34.52 14.97
C ARG A 26 4.42 34.08 15.52
N CYS A 27 4.38 33.23 16.54
CA CYS A 27 3.17 32.87 17.27
C CYS A 27 3.21 33.34 18.73
N SER A 28 2.07 33.29 19.43
CA SER A 28 1.99 33.58 20.86
C SER A 28 2.77 32.55 21.70
N ALA A 29 3.14 32.92 22.92
CA ALA A 29 3.83 32.02 23.84
C ALA A 29 3.00 30.78 24.19
N GLU A 30 1.67 30.94 24.32
CA GLU A 30 0.74 29.84 24.57
C GLU A 30 0.67 28.87 23.38
N CYS A 31 0.67 29.38 22.15
CA CYS A 31 0.71 28.53 20.96
C CYS A 31 1.91 27.58 20.98
N TYR A 32 3.12 28.10 21.23
CA TYR A 32 4.34 27.28 21.29
C TYR A 32 4.36 26.26 22.42
N LYS A 33 3.49 26.39 23.42
CA LYS A 33 3.40 25.47 24.55
C LYS A 33 2.42 24.33 24.28
N HIS A 34 1.37 24.60 23.51
CA HIS A 34 0.22 23.71 23.36
C HIS A 34 0.06 23.12 21.95
N ALA A 35 0.72 23.71 20.95
CA ALA A 35 0.41 23.48 19.55
C ALA A 35 1.63 23.65 18.63
N THR A 36 1.44 23.35 17.35
CA THR A 36 2.45 23.58 16.31
C THR A 36 2.30 25.00 15.76
N CYS A 37 3.34 25.82 15.90
CA CYS A 37 3.42 27.12 15.25
C CYS A 37 4.01 26.98 13.84
N SER A 38 3.21 27.08 12.79
CA SER A 38 3.71 27.21 11.43
C SER A 38 4.27 28.62 11.21
N GLU A 39 5.59 28.70 11.33
CA GLU A 39 6.35 29.94 11.20
C GLU A 39 6.51 30.40 9.75
N ALA A 40 6.26 29.52 8.77
CA ALA A 40 6.29 29.87 7.35
C ALA A 40 5.19 30.86 6.95
N ILE A 41 4.09 30.88 7.69
CA ILE A 41 2.94 31.74 7.41
C ILE A 41 3.17 33.13 8.02
N ASP A 42 2.88 34.18 7.26
CA ASP A 42 2.96 35.56 7.79
C ASP A 42 1.98 35.74 8.95
N GLY A 43 2.47 36.34 10.05
CA GLY A 43 1.74 36.40 11.32
C GLY A 43 1.66 35.10 12.12
N GLY A 44 2.22 33.99 11.62
CA GLY A 44 2.21 32.66 12.24
C GLY A 44 0.84 31.98 12.22
N ARG A 45 0.80 30.66 11.99
CA ARG A 45 -0.42 29.84 12.17
C ARG A 45 -0.24 28.91 13.36
N CYS A 46 -1.20 28.92 14.29
CA CYS A 46 -1.23 27.95 15.39
C CYS A 46 -2.12 26.76 15.03
N ASP A 47 -1.52 25.58 14.81
CA ASP A 47 -2.24 24.34 14.55
C ASP A 47 -2.52 23.61 15.86
N CYS A 48 -3.74 23.78 16.37
CA CYS A 48 -4.16 23.13 17.61
C CYS A 48 -4.26 21.62 17.45
N PRO A 49 -3.90 20.86 18.49
CA PRO A 49 -4.44 19.52 18.65
C PRO A 49 -5.97 19.52 18.75
N LYS A 50 -6.65 18.44 18.35
CA LYS A 50 -8.12 18.31 18.30
C LYS A 50 -8.84 18.63 19.62
N GLN A 51 -8.20 18.35 20.75
CA GLN A 51 -8.73 18.63 22.09
C GLN A 51 -8.55 20.09 22.54
N LEU A 52 -7.91 20.92 21.72
CA LEU A 52 -7.69 22.34 21.97
C LEU A 52 -8.28 23.19 20.84
N ALA A 53 -8.55 24.45 21.15
CA ALA A 53 -9.16 25.40 20.23
C ALA A 53 -8.73 26.84 20.55
N GLY A 54 -9.14 27.76 19.68
CA GLY A 54 -8.83 29.18 19.80
C GLY A 54 -7.55 29.57 19.05
N PRO A 55 -7.23 30.88 19.03
CA PRO A 55 -6.13 31.42 18.23
C PRO A 55 -4.73 30.99 18.72
N ASP A 56 -4.60 30.55 19.96
CA ASP A 56 -3.37 30.09 20.59
C ASP A 56 -3.48 28.72 21.27
N CYS A 57 -4.58 28.00 21.01
CA CYS A 57 -4.84 26.67 21.55
C CYS A 57 -4.88 26.59 23.08
N SER A 58 -5.23 27.70 23.75
CA SER A 58 -5.42 27.75 25.21
C SER A 58 -6.80 27.29 25.67
N LEU A 59 -7.77 27.16 24.75
CA LEU A 59 -9.14 26.73 25.07
C LEU A 59 -9.29 25.23 24.85
N GLU A 60 -10.13 24.59 25.68
CA GLU A 60 -10.52 23.20 25.45
C GLU A 60 -11.52 23.10 24.28
N SER A 61 -11.41 22.01 23.53
CA SER A 61 -12.34 21.63 22.47
C SER A 61 -13.27 20.52 22.95
N GLU A 62 -14.53 20.55 22.50
CA GLU A 62 -15.51 19.51 22.80
C GLU A 62 -15.31 18.21 21.98
N LEU A 63 -14.31 18.18 21.09
CA LEU A 63 -14.03 17.03 20.23
C LEU A 63 -13.53 15.83 21.06
N ARG A 64 -14.22 14.70 20.90
CA ARG A 64 -13.79 13.41 21.47
C ARG A 64 -12.62 12.86 20.66
N VAL A 65 -11.51 12.60 21.34
CA VAL A 65 -10.28 12.00 20.77
C VAL A 65 -9.94 10.68 21.42
N SER A 66 -9.35 9.76 20.65
CA SER A 66 -8.79 8.53 21.20
C SER A 66 -7.35 8.79 21.71
N PRO A 67 -6.98 8.31 22.92
CA PRO A 67 -5.65 8.55 23.51
C PRO A 67 -4.49 7.80 22.83
N HIS A 68 -4.74 6.98 21.80
CA HIS A 68 -3.75 6.11 21.16
C HIS A 68 -3.65 6.27 19.64
N GLU A 69 -3.86 7.48 19.13
CA GLU A 69 -3.74 7.77 17.69
C GLU A 69 -2.27 7.97 17.28
N PRO A 70 -1.77 7.32 16.20
CA PRO A 70 -0.41 7.51 15.71
C PRO A 70 -0.29 8.83 14.95
N CYS A 71 0.87 9.47 15.07
CA CYS A 71 1.16 10.72 14.37
C CYS A 71 1.93 10.49 13.06
N LEU A 72 1.78 11.44 12.13
CA LEU A 72 2.43 11.40 10.83
C LEU A 72 3.95 11.40 11.04
N ASN A 73 4.64 10.42 10.45
CA ASN A 73 6.09 10.21 10.61
C ASN A 73 6.60 10.22 12.06
N ASN A 74 5.76 9.87 13.03
CA ASN A 74 6.07 10.00 14.46
C ASN A 74 6.65 11.39 14.82
N CYS A 75 6.08 12.43 14.22
CA CYS A 75 6.53 13.82 14.36
C CYS A 75 8.01 14.03 14.03
N THR A 76 8.58 13.16 13.18
CA THR A 76 10.00 13.12 12.77
C THR A 76 11.00 13.14 13.93
N GLY A 77 10.55 12.77 15.14
CA GLY A 77 11.30 12.97 16.39
C GLY A 77 11.51 14.44 16.77
N ARG A 78 10.96 15.40 16.02
CA ARG A 78 11.06 16.86 16.20
C ARG A 78 9.84 17.48 16.88
N GLY A 79 8.98 16.66 17.46
CA GLY A 79 7.80 17.05 18.22
C GLY A 79 7.32 15.94 19.15
N MET A 80 6.23 16.19 19.86
CA MET A 80 5.52 15.18 20.64
C MET A 80 4.22 14.81 19.93
N CYS A 81 3.91 13.51 19.92
CA CYS A 81 2.63 13.03 19.41
C CYS A 81 1.55 13.23 20.49
N ALA A 82 0.54 14.04 20.18
CA ALA A 82 -0.57 14.39 21.03
C ALA A 82 -1.87 13.99 20.31
N TRP A 83 -2.44 12.84 20.68
CA TRP A 83 -3.71 12.34 20.13
C TRP A 83 -3.78 12.28 18.59
N GLY A 84 -2.68 11.86 17.96
CA GLY A 84 -2.60 11.73 16.49
C GLY A 84 -2.16 13.00 15.77
N GLU A 85 -1.90 14.09 16.49
CA GLU A 85 -1.27 15.30 15.97
C GLU A 85 0.12 15.54 16.53
N CYS A 86 0.96 16.17 15.72
CA CYS A 86 2.26 16.60 16.16
C CYS A 86 2.23 17.99 16.79
N VAL A 87 2.75 18.08 18.02
CA VAL A 87 3.11 19.34 18.68
C VAL A 87 4.62 19.52 18.51
N CYS A 88 5.01 20.38 17.58
CA CYS A 88 6.40 20.54 17.18
C CYS A 88 7.23 21.34 18.19
N ARG A 89 8.51 20.99 18.28
CA ARG A 89 9.48 21.78 19.04
C ARG A 89 9.70 23.13 18.34
N ARG A 90 10.07 24.16 19.10
CA ARG A 90 10.32 25.50 18.53
C ARG A 90 11.34 25.43 17.39
N GLY A 91 11.04 26.11 16.29
CA GLY A 91 11.84 26.09 15.06
C GLY A 91 11.51 24.94 14.09
N SER A 92 10.64 24.00 14.47
CA SER A 92 10.08 22.99 13.56
C SER A 92 8.55 23.13 13.46
N PHE A 93 8.01 22.80 12.28
CA PHE A 93 6.57 22.86 12.01
C PHE A 93 6.16 21.96 10.84
N GLY A 94 4.89 22.05 10.44
CA GLY A 94 4.22 21.12 9.51
C GLY A 94 3.52 19.98 10.26
N SER A 95 2.68 19.22 9.56
CA SER A 95 1.89 18.12 10.17
C SER A 95 2.71 17.01 10.81
N ASP A 96 3.99 16.89 10.47
CA ASP A 96 4.94 15.90 11.02
C ASP A 96 6.22 16.53 11.59
N CYS A 97 6.23 17.86 11.80
CA CYS A 97 7.42 18.61 12.25
C CYS A 97 8.65 18.51 11.33
N SER A 98 8.47 18.15 10.06
CA SER A 98 9.57 18.04 9.11
C SER A 98 10.12 19.39 8.63
N LEU A 99 9.30 20.45 8.62
CA LEU A 99 9.69 21.77 8.09
C LEU A 99 10.37 22.65 9.15
N SER A 100 11.18 23.58 8.68
CA SER A 100 11.86 24.64 9.47
C SER A 100 12.10 25.85 8.57
N LEU A 101 12.25 27.04 9.16
CA LEU A 101 12.80 28.18 8.43
C LEU A 101 14.30 27.95 8.18
N ALA A 102 14.78 28.25 6.97
CA ALA A 102 16.21 28.28 6.69
C ALA A 102 16.87 29.37 7.54
N ALA A 103 18.03 29.09 8.13
CA ALA A 103 18.86 30.13 8.72
C ALA A 103 19.36 31.07 7.61
N ASP A 104 19.30 32.39 7.84
CA ASP A 104 19.96 33.34 6.95
C ASP A 104 21.47 33.04 6.94
N PRO A 105 22.11 32.94 5.76
CA PRO A 105 23.51 32.55 5.64
C PRO A 105 24.48 33.51 6.35
N ASP A 106 24.05 34.75 6.63
CA ASP A 106 24.89 35.76 7.26
C ASP A 106 24.81 35.79 8.80
N GLY A 107 24.07 34.87 9.44
CA GLY A 107 23.95 34.84 10.91
C GLY A 107 23.38 36.12 11.53
N SER A 108 22.91 37.05 10.69
CA SER A 108 22.26 38.27 11.11
C SER A 108 20.82 37.88 11.46
N SER A 109 20.63 37.54 12.74
CA SER A 109 19.38 37.92 13.40
C SER A 109 19.01 39.31 12.91
N SER A 110 17.80 39.48 12.40
CA SER A 110 17.23 40.74 11.94
C SER A 110 17.42 41.91 12.94
N ARG A 111 18.63 42.49 12.94
CA ARG A 111 18.96 43.82 13.44
C ARG A 111 19.18 44.71 12.22
N SER A 112 18.16 44.81 11.38
CA SER A 112 18.05 45.97 10.50
C SER A 112 17.68 47.17 11.39
N SER A 113 18.71 47.79 11.96
CA SER A 113 18.64 49.17 12.40
C SER A 113 18.20 50.00 11.19
N ARG A 114 17.07 50.67 11.34
CA ARG A 114 16.61 51.69 10.39
C ARG A 114 17.67 52.80 10.35
N SER A 115 18.50 52.78 9.32
CA SER A 115 19.15 53.98 8.82
C SER A 115 18.13 54.71 7.95
N SER A 116 17.56 55.77 8.51
CA SER A 116 16.77 56.75 7.78
C SER A 116 17.72 57.62 6.94
N SER A 117 17.87 57.28 5.67
CA SER A 117 18.28 58.26 4.65
C SER A 117 17.35 58.14 3.45
N GLY A 118 16.67 59.24 3.17
CA GLY A 118 15.67 59.33 2.11
C GLY A 118 16.32 59.18 0.74
N SER A 119 15.80 58.26 -0.04
CA SER A 119 15.81 58.36 -1.49
C SER A 119 14.55 57.72 -2.03
N SER A 120 13.69 58.57 -2.58
CA SER A 120 12.51 58.21 -3.34
C SER A 120 12.95 57.51 -4.63
N SER A 121 12.97 56.19 -4.63
CA SER A 121 12.86 55.42 -5.87
C SER A 121 11.54 54.67 -5.87
N THR A 122 10.79 54.85 -6.95
CA THR A 122 9.56 54.16 -7.31
C THR A 122 9.77 52.65 -7.25
N ARG A 123 9.43 52.06 -6.10
CA ARG A 123 9.39 50.60 -5.93
C ARG A 123 8.17 50.06 -6.65
N GLY A 124 8.41 49.39 -7.77
CA GLY A 124 7.52 48.34 -8.24
C GLY A 124 7.23 47.41 -7.06
N ARG A 125 5.96 47.10 -6.84
CA ARG A 125 5.45 46.29 -5.74
C ARG A 125 5.97 44.85 -5.91
N GLN A 126 7.20 44.57 -5.47
CA GLN A 126 7.71 43.20 -5.40
C GLN A 126 6.80 42.42 -4.45
N GLN A 127 6.16 41.37 -4.95
CA GLN A 127 5.40 40.45 -4.12
C GLN A 127 6.35 39.89 -3.05
N PRO A 128 5.94 39.83 -1.77
CA PRO A 128 6.75 39.21 -0.73
C PRO A 128 7.02 37.75 -1.11
N GLN A 129 8.29 37.41 -1.24
CA GLN A 129 8.70 36.03 -1.51
C GLN A 129 8.45 35.18 -0.27
N PRO A 130 7.96 33.92 -0.42
CA PRO A 130 7.77 33.03 0.71
C PRO A 130 9.11 32.78 1.41
N PRO A 131 9.11 32.58 2.74
CA PRO A 131 10.35 32.30 3.47
C PRO A 131 10.97 30.99 2.97
N LYS A 132 12.31 30.96 2.90
CA LYS A 132 13.04 29.76 2.51
C LYS A 132 12.88 28.69 3.59
N LEU A 133 12.45 27.49 3.19
CA LEU A 133 12.22 26.37 4.10
C LEU A 133 13.32 25.32 3.98
N GLN A 134 13.45 24.50 5.02
CA GLN A 134 14.32 23.33 5.05
C GLN A 134 13.60 22.13 5.67
N LEU A 135 13.85 20.96 5.11
CA LEU A 135 13.40 19.69 5.67
C LEU A 135 14.42 19.17 6.68
N LEU A 136 13.92 18.70 7.84
CA LEU A 136 14.69 18.08 8.92
C LEU A 136 15.93 18.87 9.35
N ALA A 137 15.82 20.21 9.35
CA ALA A 137 16.92 21.09 9.72
C ALA A 137 17.42 20.82 11.15
N GLY A 138 18.74 20.87 11.33
CA GLY A 138 19.40 20.59 12.61
C GLY A 138 19.42 19.11 13.02
N GLY A 139 19.03 18.20 12.12
CA GLY A 139 19.25 16.76 12.30
C GLY A 139 20.74 16.40 12.22
N ALA A 140 21.11 15.23 12.74
CA ALA A 140 22.49 14.72 12.72
C ALA A 140 23.05 14.59 11.30
N THR A 141 22.17 14.33 10.32
CA THR A 141 22.48 14.39 8.89
C THR A 141 21.49 15.31 8.19
N PRO A 142 21.96 16.25 7.33
CA PRO A 142 21.07 17.09 6.53
C PRO A 142 20.18 16.28 5.60
N TYR A 143 18.91 16.66 5.48
CA TYR A 143 18.04 16.10 4.46
C TYR A 143 18.51 16.56 3.08
N THR A 144 18.73 15.60 2.19
CA THR A 144 19.07 15.85 0.79
C THR A 144 18.00 15.20 -0.07
N PRO A 145 17.23 15.96 -0.87
CA PRO A 145 16.33 15.37 -1.84
C PRO A 145 17.09 14.41 -2.76
N ARG A 146 16.48 13.28 -3.09
CA ARG A 146 17.04 12.27 -3.98
C ARG A 146 17.37 12.89 -5.35
N ARG A 147 18.34 12.33 -6.09
CA ARG A 147 18.64 12.84 -7.44
C ARG A 147 17.48 12.60 -8.41
N ARG A 148 16.84 11.43 -8.29
CA ARG A 148 15.74 10.99 -9.14
C ARG A 148 14.50 11.90 -9.04
N ARG A 149 14.08 12.43 -10.17
CA ARG A 149 12.87 13.26 -10.33
C ARG A 149 11.61 12.39 -10.35
N PRO A 150 10.42 12.92 -10.04
CA PRO A 150 10.11 14.29 -9.66
C PRO A 150 10.34 14.58 -8.17
N HIS A 151 10.64 15.84 -7.83
CA HIS A 151 10.53 16.37 -6.47
C HIS A 151 9.13 16.92 -6.21
N VAL A 152 8.56 16.58 -5.07
CA VAL A 152 7.19 16.96 -4.69
C VAL A 152 7.22 17.93 -3.53
N TYR A 153 6.63 19.11 -3.72
CA TYR A 153 6.34 20.03 -2.61
C TYR A 153 5.00 19.65 -1.99
N VAL A 154 4.95 19.47 -0.67
CA VAL A 154 3.69 19.23 0.05
C VAL A 154 3.26 20.52 0.72
N TYR A 155 2.05 20.99 0.39
CA TYR A 155 1.51 22.20 1.02
C TYR A 155 1.28 21.99 2.52
N ASP A 156 1.87 22.86 3.34
CA ASP A 156 1.62 22.94 4.78
C ASP A 156 0.25 23.59 5.05
N ILE A 157 -0.84 22.87 4.75
CA ILE A 157 -2.20 23.30 5.04
C ILE A 157 -2.58 23.00 6.52
N PRO A 158 -3.57 23.70 7.10
CA PRO A 158 -4.02 23.47 8.47
C PRO A 158 -4.30 21.99 8.77
N HIS A 159 -3.92 21.53 9.96
CA HIS A 159 -3.98 20.10 10.32
C HIS A 159 -5.41 19.55 10.27
N ASN A 160 -6.42 20.38 10.53
CA ASN A 160 -7.84 20.01 10.42
C ASN A 160 -8.30 19.65 8.98
N LEU A 161 -7.59 20.13 7.97
CA LEU A 161 -7.82 19.80 6.56
C LEU A 161 -6.92 18.66 6.06
N SER A 162 -5.76 18.50 6.68
CA SER A 162 -4.79 17.45 6.37
C SER A 162 -4.82 16.31 7.40
N SER A 163 -3.97 16.36 8.43
CA SER A 163 -3.60 15.25 9.30
C SER A 163 -4.55 14.93 10.47
N TRP A 164 -5.66 15.64 10.65
CA TRP A 164 -6.66 15.38 11.71
C TRP A 164 -7.54 14.14 11.43
N HIS A 165 -6.95 13.03 11.03
CA HIS A 165 -7.67 11.79 10.83
C HIS A 165 -6.79 10.60 11.16
N HIS A 166 -7.40 9.59 11.77
CA HIS A 166 -6.68 8.38 12.14
C HIS A 166 -6.52 7.45 10.93
N PRO A 167 -5.29 7.08 10.53
CA PRO A 167 -5.06 6.23 9.35
C PRO A 167 -5.73 4.85 9.47
N LYS A 168 -5.88 4.29 10.68
CA LYS A 168 -6.57 2.99 10.87
C LYS A 168 -8.10 3.11 10.94
N ASN A 169 -8.64 4.30 11.22
CA ASN A 169 -10.10 4.51 11.24
C ASN A 169 -10.63 4.75 9.82
N MET A 170 -9.74 5.11 8.89
CA MET A 170 -10.03 5.03 7.48
C MET A 170 -9.81 3.59 7.03
N ASP A 171 -10.77 3.07 6.28
CA ASP A 171 -10.63 1.80 5.59
C ASP A 171 -9.51 1.82 4.54
N ARG A 172 -9.07 3.03 4.11
CA ARG A 172 -8.04 3.27 3.09
C ARG A 172 -7.18 4.52 3.42
N GLY A 173 -6.01 4.33 4.02
CA GLY A 173 -5.12 5.41 4.48
C GLY A 173 -4.01 5.85 3.51
N LEU A 174 -4.19 5.65 2.20
CA LEU A 174 -3.12 5.83 1.20
C LEU A 174 -2.54 7.26 1.17
N HIS A 175 -3.35 8.31 1.29
CA HIS A 175 -2.87 9.70 1.29
C HIS A 175 -1.89 10.01 2.42
N TRP A 176 -2.05 9.37 3.58
CA TRP A 176 -1.14 9.48 4.71
C TRP A 176 0.17 8.76 4.40
N LEU A 177 0.07 7.50 3.99
CA LEU A 177 1.22 6.64 3.70
C LEU A 177 2.07 7.16 2.54
N PHE A 178 1.42 7.69 1.51
CA PHE A 178 2.07 8.34 0.38
C PHE A 178 2.88 9.56 0.84
N TRP A 179 2.33 10.37 1.76
CA TRP A 179 3.05 11.51 2.33
C TRP A 179 4.28 11.06 3.13
N GLN A 180 4.13 10.04 3.99
CA GLN A 180 5.27 9.47 4.71
C GLN A 180 6.37 9.01 3.75
N ARG A 181 5.96 8.38 2.66
CA ARG A 181 6.86 7.86 1.64
C ARG A 181 7.52 8.96 0.80
N LEU A 182 6.86 10.07 0.53
CA LEU A 182 7.49 11.24 -0.12
C LEU A 182 8.69 11.74 0.68
N LEU A 183 8.54 11.90 2.00
CA LEU A 183 9.63 12.34 2.86
C LEU A 183 10.75 11.30 2.90
N SER A 184 10.39 10.04 3.19
CA SER A 184 11.36 8.96 3.39
C SER A 184 12.05 8.48 2.12
N ALA A 185 11.46 8.63 0.95
CA ALA A 185 12.12 8.30 -0.32
C ALA A 185 13.05 9.41 -0.83
N GLY A 186 13.18 10.54 -0.10
CA GLY A 186 13.91 11.70 -0.59
C GLY A 186 13.18 12.47 -1.70
N ALA A 187 11.93 12.14 -2.00
CA ALA A 187 11.17 12.76 -3.10
C ALA A 187 10.54 14.11 -2.69
N MET A 188 10.42 14.39 -1.39
CA MET A 188 9.88 15.64 -0.89
C MET A 188 10.89 16.80 -0.99
N THR A 189 10.44 18.00 -1.36
CA THR A 189 11.25 19.22 -1.32
C THR A 189 10.61 20.29 -0.44
N ALA A 190 11.46 21.05 0.26
CA ALA A 190 11.05 22.24 1.00
C ALA A 190 10.98 23.50 0.11
N ASP A 191 11.61 23.45 -1.05
CA ASP A 191 11.68 24.56 -2.01
C ASP A 191 10.62 24.35 -3.09
N GLY A 192 9.53 25.11 -2.99
CA GLY A 192 8.46 25.05 -3.97
C GLY A 192 8.82 25.67 -5.32
N GLU A 193 9.89 26.44 -5.45
CA GLU A 193 10.39 26.87 -6.78
C GLU A 193 11.13 25.75 -7.49
N ALA A 194 11.80 24.86 -6.74
CA ALA A 194 12.52 23.70 -7.27
C ALA A 194 11.62 22.46 -7.49
N ALA A 195 10.34 22.53 -7.12
CA ALA A 195 9.42 21.41 -7.16
C ALA A 195 8.93 21.07 -8.57
N ASP A 196 8.85 19.77 -8.83
CA ASP A 196 8.31 19.20 -10.07
C ASP A 196 6.78 19.05 -10.00
N TRP A 197 6.27 18.72 -8.83
CA TRP A 197 4.85 18.54 -8.56
C TRP A 197 4.49 19.06 -7.17
N TYR A 198 3.20 19.37 -6.98
CA TYR A 198 2.67 19.89 -5.72
C TYR A 198 1.55 18.98 -5.21
N TYR A 199 1.73 18.46 -4.00
CA TYR A 199 0.73 17.65 -3.33
C TYR A 199 -0.09 18.51 -2.38
N ILE A 200 -1.41 18.45 -2.51
CA ILE A 200 -2.37 19.06 -1.57
C ILE A 200 -2.86 17.94 -0.64
N PRO A 201 -2.35 17.83 0.61
CA PRO A 201 -2.56 16.65 1.46
C PRO A 201 -3.91 16.67 2.18
N VAL A 202 -5.00 16.90 1.44
CA VAL A 202 -6.36 16.88 1.98
C VAL A 202 -6.84 15.44 2.10
N LYS A 203 -7.50 15.12 3.22
CA LYS A 203 -8.17 13.83 3.39
C LYS A 203 -9.39 13.73 2.47
N MET A 204 -9.29 12.87 1.45
CA MET A 204 -10.34 12.64 0.46
C MET A 204 -10.77 11.16 0.45
N ARG A 205 -11.97 10.86 0.96
CA ARG A 205 -12.53 9.49 0.98
C ARG A 205 -14.00 9.43 0.57
N SER A 206 -14.72 10.55 0.64
CA SER A 206 -16.17 10.61 0.52
C SER A 206 -16.64 11.89 -0.16
N THR A 207 -17.89 11.91 -0.61
CA THR A 207 -18.52 13.09 -1.23
C THR A 207 -18.38 14.37 -0.43
N SER A 208 -18.47 14.29 0.91
CA SER A 208 -18.38 15.46 1.79
C SER A 208 -16.98 16.08 1.85
N ASP A 209 -15.94 15.34 1.50
CA ASP A 209 -14.56 15.85 1.55
C ASP A 209 -14.27 16.86 0.43
N GLY A 210 -15.10 16.92 -0.62
CA GLY A 210 -14.93 17.89 -1.72
C GLY A 210 -14.99 19.35 -1.27
N GLY A 211 -15.78 19.68 -0.24
CA GLY A 211 -15.80 21.02 0.35
C GLY A 211 -14.48 21.39 1.03
N ARG A 212 -13.86 20.43 1.73
CA ARG A 212 -12.56 20.61 2.38
C ARG A 212 -11.43 20.83 1.37
N LEU A 213 -11.52 20.21 0.19
CA LEU A 213 -10.57 20.49 -0.90
C LEU A 213 -10.67 21.95 -1.35
N LEU A 214 -11.88 22.48 -1.52
CA LEU A 214 -12.05 23.90 -1.91
C LEU A 214 -11.55 24.84 -0.80
N GLU A 215 -11.78 24.51 0.46
CA GLU A 215 -11.24 25.26 1.61
C GLU A 215 -9.71 25.24 1.64
N ALA A 216 -9.09 24.07 1.43
CA ALA A 216 -7.65 23.95 1.34
C ALA A 216 -7.06 24.70 0.14
N LEU A 217 -7.76 24.72 -1.00
CA LEU A 217 -7.34 25.48 -2.17
C LEU A 217 -7.40 26.99 -1.92
N ASP A 218 -8.45 27.49 -1.29
CA ASP A 218 -8.51 28.90 -0.88
C ASP A 218 -7.34 29.25 0.04
N TYR A 219 -7.04 28.38 1.01
CA TYR A 219 -5.90 28.55 1.89
C TYR A 219 -4.57 28.56 1.12
N VAL A 220 -4.36 27.59 0.22
CA VAL A 220 -3.14 27.48 -0.60
C VAL A 220 -2.91 28.73 -1.43
N ARG A 221 -3.95 29.21 -2.12
CA ARG A 221 -3.86 30.40 -3.00
C ARG A 221 -3.56 31.69 -2.24
N ARG A 222 -3.95 31.79 -0.97
CA ARG A 222 -3.66 32.95 -0.11
C ARG A 222 -2.21 33.01 0.36
N HIS A 223 -1.54 31.87 0.47
CA HIS A 223 -0.24 31.77 1.12
C HIS A 223 0.93 31.44 0.19
N TRP A 224 0.65 30.83 -0.98
CA TRP A 224 1.69 30.46 -1.94
C TRP A 224 1.29 30.84 -3.38
N PRO A 225 2.26 31.23 -4.22
CA PRO A 225 1.99 31.67 -5.59
C PRO A 225 1.78 30.52 -6.58
N TRP A 226 2.23 29.30 -6.25
CA TRP A 226 2.42 28.22 -7.22
C TRP A 226 1.13 27.69 -7.83
N TYR A 227 0.06 27.57 -7.04
CA TYR A 227 -1.23 27.13 -7.55
C TYR A 227 -1.75 28.05 -8.65
N ASP A 228 -1.74 29.37 -8.40
CA ASP A 228 -2.25 30.37 -9.35
C ASP A 228 -1.32 30.52 -10.55
N ARG A 229 -0.01 30.52 -10.31
CA ARG A 229 1.01 30.58 -11.36
C ARG A 229 0.92 29.41 -12.33
N LEU A 230 0.69 28.20 -11.82
CA LEU A 230 0.57 26.98 -12.62
C LEU A 230 -0.88 26.67 -12.99
N GLN A 231 -1.84 27.51 -12.60
CA GLN A 231 -3.27 27.33 -12.82
C GLN A 231 -3.78 25.95 -12.37
N GLY A 232 -3.24 25.41 -11.28
CA GLY A 232 -3.54 24.07 -10.78
C GLY A 232 -2.96 22.91 -11.61
N GLN A 233 -2.25 23.18 -12.71
CA GLN A 233 -1.44 22.16 -13.39
C GLN A 233 -0.27 21.75 -12.48
N ARG A 234 0.21 20.52 -12.62
CA ARG A 234 1.25 19.95 -11.75
C ARG A 234 0.87 19.89 -10.26
N HIS A 235 -0.42 19.97 -9.96
CA HIS A 235 -0.96 19.78 -8.62
C HIS A 235 -1.81 18.52 -8.58
N PHE A 236 -1.67 17.75 -7.50
CA PHE A 236 -2.47 16.55 -7.34
C PHE A 236 -3.06 16.37 -5.95
N VAL A 237 -4.12 15.57 -5.92
CA VAL A 237 -4.78 15.06 -4.71
C VAL A 237 -4.92 13.54 -4.82
N ILE A 238 -4.98 12.85 -3.68
CA ILE A 238 -5.21 11.41 -3.61
C ILE A 238 -6.63 11.19 -3.08
N HIS A 239 -7.49 10.51 -3.85
CA HIS A 239 -8.85 10.16 -3.46
C HIS A 239 -9.02 8.66 -3.28
N THR A 240 -9.32 8.21 -2.06
CA THR A 240 -9.37 6.78 -1.72
C THR A 240 -10.77 6.16 -1.77
N GLY A 241 -11.82 6.93 -2.07
CA GLY A 241 -13.18 6.42 -2.26
C GLY A 241 -13.34 5.45 -3.43
N ASP A 242 -14.43 4.68 -3.42
CA ASP A 242 -14.68 3.58 -4.35
C ASP A 242 -14.95 4.08 -5.78
N LEU A 243 -15.52 5.29 -5.94
CA LEU A 243 -15.72 5.92 -7.26
C LEU A 243 -14.72 7.07 -7.53
N GLY A 244 -13.66 7.18 -6.72
CA GLY A 244 -12.61 8.17 -6.92
C GLY A 244 -13.15 9.59 -7.05
N ARG A 245 -12.68 10.32 -8.08
CA ARG A 245 -13.15 11.67 -8.44
C ARG A 245 -14.67 11.75 -8.65
N GLY A 246 -15.34 10.63 -8.97
CA GLY A 246 -16.78 10.57 -9.20
C GLY A 246 -17.63 10.80 -7.93
N GLU A 247 -17.05 10.63 -6.74
CA GLU A 247 -17.77 10.83 -5.48
C GLU A 247 -17.97 12.29 -5.13
N VAL A 248 -17.12 13.20 -5.61
CA VAL A 248 -17.23 14.63 -5.29
C VAL A 248 -18.25 15.34 -6.19
N PRO A 249 -18.95 16.37 -5.67
CA PRO A 249 -19.93 17.13 -6.46
C PRO A 249 -19.34 17.73 -7.74
N ARG A 250 -20.17 17.92 -8.77
CA ARG A 250 -19.75 18.51 -10.04
C ARG A 250 -19.06 19.87 -9.86
N GLY A 251 -19.57 20.74 -8.99
CA GLY A 251 -18.95 22.05 -8.72
C GLY A 251 -17.50 21.95 -8.22
N VAL A 252 -17.19 20.92 -7.42
CA VAL A 252 -15.80 20.66 -6.99
C VAL A 252 -14.97 20.22 -8.19
N ARG A 253 -15.47 19.26 -8.97
CA ARG A 253 -14.79 18.75 -10.18
C ARG A 253 -14.47 19.83 -11.20
N ASP A 254 -15.39 20.77 -11.39
CA ASP A 254 -15.25 21.91 -12.31
C ASP A 254 -14.23 22.92 -11.77
N ALA A 255 -14.29 23.25 -10.46
CA ALA A 255 -13.32 24.13 -9.81
C ALA A 255 -11.90 23.54 -9.78
N THR A 256 -11.77 22.21 -9.81
CA THR A 256 -10.50 21.50 -9.79
C THR A 256 -10.17 20.83 -11.13
N ALA A 257 -10.66 21.38 -12.24
CA ALA A 257 -10.47 20.79 -13.57
C ALA A 257 -8.99 20.63 -13.96
N ASN A 258 -8.11 21.48 -13.43
CA ASN A 258 -6.69 21.45 -13.76
C ASN A 258 -5.83 20.51 -12.90
N LEU A 259 -6.31 20.10 -11.72
CA LEU A 259 -5.58 19.14 -10.88
C LEU A 259 -5.58 17.75 -11.51
N SER A 260 -4.50 17.01 -11.29
CA SER A 260 -4.44 15.55 -11.48
C SER A 260 -5.03 14.85 -10.25
N TRP A 261 -5.88 13.86 -10.47
CA TRP A 261 -6.45 13.06 -9.39
C TRP A 261 -5.83 11.68 -9.39
N LEU A 262 -5.25 11.30 -8.26
CA LEU A 262 -4.75 9.95 -8.03
C LEU A 262 -5.82 9.17 -7.28
N HIS A 263 -6.38 8.12 -7.86
CA HIS A 263 -7.54 7.44 -7.28
C HIS A 263 -7.70 6.00 -7.78
N HIS A 264 -8.56 5.21 -7.14
CA HIS A 264 -8.71 3.79 -7.50
C HIS A 264 -9.67 3.50 -8.67
N TRP A 265 -10.43 4.49 -9.15
CA TRP A 265 -11.56 4.26 -10.06
C TRP A 265 -11.33 4.79 -11.47
N GLY A 266 -11.01 3.90 -12.42
CA GLY A 266 -10.66 4.26 -13.81
C GLY A 266 -11.82 4.38 -14.80
N LEU A 267 -13.06 4.65 -14.38
CA LEU A 267 -14.21 4.70 -15.30
C LEU A 267 -14.14 5.92 -16.23
N THR A 268 -14.03 5.64 -17.54
CA THR A 268 -13.88 6.62 -18.61
C THR A 268 -15.19 6.95 -19.35
N GLN A 269 -16.17 6.05 -19.32
CA GLN A 269 -17.48 6.24 -19.92
C GLN A 269 -18.60 6.03 -18.89
N ASP A 270 -19.78 6.57 -19.14
CA ASP A 270 -20.93 6.34 -18.27
C ASP A 270 -21.33 4.86 -18.29
N ALA A 271 -21.57 4.27 -17.12
CA ALA A 271 -22.09 2.92 -16.97
C ALA A 271 -23.56 3.00 -16.48
N PRO A 272 -24.53 3.16 -17.40
CA PRO A 272 -25.92 3.48 -17.04
C PRO A 272 -26.58 2.40 -16.19
N ASP A 273 -26.30 1.12 -16.46
CA ASP A 273 -26.85 -0.01 -15.70
C ASP A 273 -26.42 0.03 -14.23
N SER A 274 -25.19 0.49 -13.96
CA SER A 274 -24.66 0.70 -12.61
C SER A 274 -25.01 2.07 -12.01
N GLY A 275 -25.59 2.98 -12.80
CA GLY A 275 -25.81 4.38 -12.42
C GLY A 275 -24.51 5.17 -12.20
N TRP A 276 -23.37 4.70 -12.72
CA TRP A 276 -22.08 5.37 -12.55
C TRP A 276 -21.83 6.35 -13.71
N ARG A 277 -21.23 7.49 -13.37
CA ARG A 277 -20.83 8.50 -14.34
C ARG A 277 -19.32 8.44 -14.57
N ALA A 278 -18.90 8.71 -15.81
CA ALA A 278 -17.51 8.91 -16.16
C ALA A 278 -16.87 9.93 -15.21
N ALA A 279 -15.70 9.56 -14.67
CA ALA A 279 -15.03 10.36 -13.66
C ALA A 279 -13.52 10.45 -13.87
N HIS A 280 -12.91 9.39 -14.40
CA HIS A 280 -11.48 9.33 -14.70
C HIS A 280 -11.17 10.01 -16.03
N ARG A 281 -10.05 10.72 -16.07
CA ARG A 281 -9.55 11.40 -17.28
C ARG A 281 -8.21 10.78 -17.68
N PRO A 282 -8.17 9.93 -18.72
CA PRO A 282 -6.94 9.33 -19.22
C PRO A 282 -5.87 10.39 -19.52
N GLY A 283 -4.62 10.10 -19.16
CA GLY A 283 -3.48 11.01 -19.33
C GLY A 283 -3.41 12.19 -18.35
N LYS A 284 -4.45 12.44 -17.56
CA LYS A 284 -4.46 13.49 -16.53
C LYS A 284 -4.54 12.93 -15.11
N ASP A 285 -5.47 12.02 -14.90
CA ASP A 285 -5.66 11.32 -13.64
C ASP A 285 -4.85 10.00 -13.67
N ILE A 286 -4.52 9.45 -12.50
CA ILE A 286 -3.79 8.18 -12.40
C ILE A 286 -4.64 7.18 -11.62
N VAL A 287 -4.85 5.99 -12.19
CA VAL A 287 -5.50 4.89 -11.48
C VAL A 287 -4.49 4.20 -10.57
N LEU A 288 -4.67 4.32 -9.26
CA LEU A 288 -3.76 3.72 -8.27
C LEU A 288 -4.24 2.35 -7.80
N PRO A 289 -3.32 1.39 -7.55
CA PRO A 289 -3.68 0.17 -6.84
C PRO A 289 -4.05 0.50 -5.40
N ILE A 290 -5.00 -0.25 -4.84
CA ILE A 290 -5.35 -0.09 -3.44
C ILE A 290 -4.15 -0.46 -2.55
N HIS A 291 -3.83 0.41 -1.59
CA HIS A 291 -3.01 0.00 -0.46
C HIS A 291 -3.79 -0.97 0.42
N MET A 292 -3.45 -2.25 0.30
CA MET A 292 -3.97 -3.30 1.15
C MET A 292 -3.18 -3.27 2.46
N GLY A 293 -3.73 -2.63 3.51
CA GLY A 293 -3.11 -2.68 4.84
C GLY A 293 -3.02 -4.12 5.38
N ASN A 294 -2.68 -4.27 6.67
CA ASN A 294 -2.40 -5.56 7.34
C ASN A 294 -3.47 -6.68 7.20
N ARG A 295 -4.66 -6.37 6.67
CA ARG A 295 -5.76 -7.33 6.46
C ARG A 295 -5.51 -8.32 5.33
N TYR A 296 -4.74 -7.95 4.31
CA TYR A 296 -4.21 -8.91 3.35
C TYR A 296 -2.82 -9.30 3.83
N SER A 297 -2.78 -10.27 4.74
CA SER A 297 -1.52 -10.86 5.14
C SER A 297 -0.87 -11.47 3.89
N SER A 298 0.29 -10.94 3.51
CA SER A 298 1.32 -11.58 2.68
C SER A 298 1.54 -13.07 2.98
N ARG A 299 1.11 -13.52 4.17
CA ARG A 299 1.16 -14.88 4.72
C ARG A 299 0.41 -15.98 3.92
N ALA A 300 -0.22 -15.65 2.79
CA ALA A 300 -0.82 -16.64 1.89
C ALA A 300 -0.75 -16.21 0.40
N ALA A 301 0.09 -15.22 0.07
CA ALA A 301 0.28 -14.80 -1.31
C ALA A 301 1.14 -15.84 -2.06
N GLY A 302 0.72 -16.28 -3.24
CA GLY A 302 1.47 -17.29 -4.02
C GLY A 302 2.84 -16.83 -4.53
N LEU A 303 3.14 -15.52 -4.48
CA LEU A 303 4.45 -14.96 -4.80
C LEU A 303 5.37 -14.80 -3.57
N HIS A 304 4.90 -15.18 -2.37
CA HIS A 304 5.72 -15.17 -1.16
C HIS A 304 6.88 -16.18 -1.28
N PRO A 305 8.07 -15.93 -0.70
CA PRO A 305 9.22 -16.83 -0.73
C PRO A 305 8.93 -18.27 -0.29
N LEU A 306 8.07 -18.43 0.72
CA LEU A 306 7.67 -19.74 1.23
C LEU A 306 6.41 -20.31 0.59
N ALA A 307 5.86 -19.65 -0.44
CA ALA A 307 4.67 -20.15 -1.09
C ALA A 307 4.96 -21.44 -1.85
N PRO A 308 4.22 -22.53 -1.56
CA PRO A 308 4.31 -23.76 -2.36
C PRO A 308 4.05 -23.42 -3.83
N GLN A 309 4.98 -23.77 -4.70
CA GLN A 309 4.84 -23.61 -6.14
C GLN A 309 4.20 -24.86 -6.71
N LEU A 310 3.02 -24.71 -7.30
CA LEU A 310 2.22 -25.81 -7.84
C LEU A 310 1.91 -25.53 -9.32
N PRO A 311 1.81 -26.57 -10.16
CA PRO A 311 1.17 -26.44 -11.46
C PRO A 311 -0.29 -26.05 -11.23
N ARG A 312 -0.67 -24.81 -11.54
CA ARG A 312 -2.04 -24.32 -11.29
C ARG A 312 -3.05 -24.97 -12.23
N ARG A 313 -4.19 -25.40 -11.68
CA ARG A 313 -5.31 -25.98 -12.45
C ARG A 313 -5.91 -24.98 -13.42
N SER A 314 -6.38 -25.50 -14.55
CA SER A 314 -7.19 -24.72 -15.49
C SER A 314 -8.55 -24.35 -14.87
N GLY A 315 -9.28 -23.44 -15.52
CA GLY A 315 -10.56 -22.92 -15.05
C GLY A 315 -10.44 -21.63 -14.24
N LEU A 316 -11.55 -21.20 -13.64
CA LEU A 316 -11.74 -19.85 -13.10
C LEU A 316 -12.10 -19.86 -11.61
N LEU A 317 -11.42 -19.01 -10.83
CA LEU A 317 -11.79 -18.72 -9.44
C LEU A 317 -12.48 -17.35 -9.30
N PHE A 318 -13.61 -17.33 -8.61
CA PHE A 318 -14.20 -16.14 -8.03
C PHE A 318 -14.89 -16.46 -6.70
N VAL A 319 -14.47 -15.80 -5.62
CA VAL A 319 -15.11 -15.92 -4.30
C VAL A 319 -15.43 -14.55 -3.73
N GLY A 320 -16.70 -14.19 -3.62
CA GLY A 320 -17.18 -13.05 -2.86
C GLY A 320 -18.55 -12.59 -3.35
N ARG A 321 -19.13 -11.57 -2.71
CA ARG A 321 -20.52 -11.14 -2.95
C ARG A 321 -20.86 -11.07 -4.44
N ILE A 322 -21.85 -11.87 -4.84
CA ILE A 322 -22.42 -11.94 -6.19
C ILE A 322 -23.60 -10.98 -6.31
N CYS A 323 -24.61 -11.11 -5.43
CA CYS A 323 -25.81 -10.28 -5.46
C CYS A 323 -25.64 -8.98 -4.66
N GLY A 324 -26.02 -7.84 -5.26
CA GLY A 324 -25.87 -6.51 -4.64
C GLY A 324 -26.82 -6.27 -3.45
N ASP A 325 -27.96 -6.96 -3.42
CA ASP A 325 -28.92 -6.97 -2.30
C ASP A 325 -28.47 -7.83 -1.12
N ARG A 326 -27.33 -8.52 -1.27
CA ARG A 326 -26.76 -9.48 -0.32
C ARG A 326 -27.57 -10.77 -0.18
N SER A 327 -28.48 -11.09 -1.10
CA SER A 327 -29.06 -12.44 -1.15
C SER A 327 -27.97 -13.46 -1.49
N GLU A 328 -28.11 -14.68 -1.00
CA GLU A 328 -27.36 -15.80 -1.57
C GLU A 328 -27.87 -16.06 -2.99
N PRO A 329 -27.00 -16.43 -3.93
CA PRO A 329 -27.46 -16.70 -5.28
C PRO A 329 -28.18 -18.06 -5.34
N ASP A 330 -29.32 -18.10 -6.03
CA ASP A 330 -30.15 -19.29 -6.20
C ASP A 330 -30.17 -19.73 -7.67
N PRO A 331 -29.49 -20.83 -8.04
CA PRO A 331 -29.53 -21.40 -9.39
C PRO A 331 -30.92 -21.87 -9.85
N ALA A 332 -31.86 -22.09 -8.92
CA ALA A 332 -33.24 -22.41 -9.28
C ALA A 332 -34.03 -21.17 -9.69
N ALA A 333 -33.57 -19.97 -9.32
CA ALA A 333 -34.12 -18.72 -9.81
C ALA A 333 -33.73 -18.52 -11.30
N GLY A 334 -34.56 -17.79 -12.05
CA GLY A 334 -34.22 -17.35 -13.41
C GLY A 334 -33.08 -16.33 -13.41
N TRP A 335 -32.81 -15.69 -14.55
CA TRP A 335 -31.86 -14.56 -14.59
C TRP A 335 -32.43 -13.32 -13.86
N PRO A 336 -31.65 -12.65 -12.98
CA PRO A 336 -30.41 -13.12 -12.36
C PRO A 336 -30.68 -14.12 -11.23
N HIS A 337 -29.69 -14.95 -10.88
CA HIS A 337 -29.74 -15.86 -9.71
C HIS A 337 -29.84 -15.11 -8.35
N CYS A 338 -30.37 -13.89 -8.28
CA CYS A 338 -30.46 -13.05 -7.09
C CYS A 338 -31.93 -12.81 -6.71
N ALA A 339 -32.20 -12.49 -5.43
CA ALA A 339 -33.56 -12.29 -4.94
C ALA A 339 -34.26 -11.06 -5.55
N SER A 340 -33.50 -10.10 -6.05
CA SER A 340 -34.00 -8.93 -6.77
C SER A 340 -33.24 -8.67 -8.07
N ASP A 341 -33.97 -8.17 -9.05
CA ASP A 341 -33.44 -7.57 -10.29
C ASP A 341 -32.82 -6.19 -10.04
N ARG A 342 -33.21 -5.52 -8.95
CA ARG A 342 -32.72 -4.19 -8.49
C ARG A 342 -31.20 -4.02 -8.34
N ASN A 343 -30.40 -5.06 -8.59
CA ASN A 343 -28.94 -5.05 -8.47
C ASN A 343 -28.21 -5.58 -9.71
N ASP A 344 -28.85 -5.60 -10.87
CA ASP A 344 -28.16 -5.80 -12.16
C ASP A 344 -26.99 -4.81 -12.35
N GLY A 345 -27.09 -3.60 -11.81
CA GLY A 345 -26.02 -2.60 -11.81
C GLY A 345 -24.84 -2.85 -10.88
N TYR A 346 -24.96 -3.69 -9.84
CA TYR A 346 -23.85 -3.96 -8.92
C TYR A 346 -22.72 -4.68 -9.66
N SER A 347 -21.47 -4.21 -9.53
CA SER A 347 -20.32 -4.76 -10.26
C SER A 347 -20.48 -4.73 -11.79
N GLN A 348 -21.24 -3.76 -12.32
CA GLN A 348 -21.63 -3.73 -13.74
C GLN A 348 -22.38 -5.01 -14.16
N GLY A 349 -23.02 -5.73 -13.25
CA GLY A 349 -23.72 -6.99 -13.55
C GLY A 349 -22.81 -8.19 -13.82
N VAL A 350 -21.48 -7.99 -13.80
CA VAL A 350 -20.49 -9.01 -14.18
C VAL A 350 -20.54 -10.23 -13.27
N ARG A 351 -20.63 -10.02 -11.95
CA ARG A 351 -20.61 -11.14 -10.99
C ARG A 351 -21.84 -12.02 -11.12
N GLN A 352 -22.98 -11.39 -11.37
CA GLN A 352 -24.27 -12.01 -11.58
C GLN A 352 -24.23 -12.81 -12.88
N GLN A 353 -23.76 -12.22 -13.98
CA GLN A 353 -23.64 -12.90 -15.27
C GLN A 353 -22.66 -14.07 -15.23
N VAL A 354 -21.49 -13.90 -14.61
CA VAL A 354 -20.53 -15.02 -14.47
C VAL A 354 -21.12 -16.16 -13.64
N HIS A 355 -21.82 -15.85 -12.54
CA HIS A 355 -22.49 -16.89 -11.77
C HIS A 355 -23.60 -17.57 -12.57
N TYR A 356 -24.46 -16.80 -13.23
CA TYR A 356 -25.55 -17.34 -14.06
C TYR A 356 -25.06 -18.31 -15.14
N HIS A 357 -23.98 -17.93 -15.85
CA HIS A 357 -23.48 -18.73 -16.97
C HIS A 357 -22.50 -19.84 -16.58
N HIS A 358 -21.78 -19.75 -15.44
CA HIS A 358 -20.64 -20.65 -15.16
C HIS A 358 -20.53 -21.17 -13.72
N HIS A 359 -21.53 -20.99 -12.85
CA HIS A 359 -21.44 -21.46 -11.45
C HIS A 359 -21.28 -22.98 -11.30
N ASP A 360 -21.85 -23.77 -12.21
CA ASP A 360 -21.85 -25.24 -12.21
C ASP A 360 -20.85 -25.84 -13.22
N ARG A 361 -20.01 -25.00 -13.82
CA ARG A 361 -19.06 -25.45 -14.84
C ARG A 361 -17.88 -26.18 -14.20
N ALA A 362 -17.51 -27.32 -14.78
CA ALA A 362 -16.35 -28.09 -14.35
C ALA A 362 -15.07 -27.22 -14.37
N GLY A 363 -14.27 -27.33 -13.31
CA GLY A 363 -13.06 -26.52 -13.13
C GLY A 363 -13.31 -25.07 -12.72
N PHE A 364 -14.56 -24.61 -12.61
CA PHE A 364 -14.88 -23.25 -12.17
C PHE A 364 -15.32 -23.28 -10.70
N LYS A 365 -14.94 -22.24 -9.97
CA LYS A 365 -15.42 -22.00 -8.61
C LYS A 365 -15.90 -20.57 -8.49
N VAL A 366 -17.20 -20.39 -8.64
CA VAL A 366 -17.87 -19.09 -8.52
C VAL A 366 -18.81 -19.13 -7.31
N ALA A 367 -18.39 -18.51 -6.20
CA ALA A 367 -19.10 -18.60 -4.93
C ALA A 367 -19.22 -17.23 -4.23
N SER A 368 -20.25 -17.07 -3.39
CA SER A 368 -20.48 -15.86 -2.60
C SER A 368 -19.49 -15.70 -1.44
N SER A 369 -18.99 -16.82 -0.90
CA SER A 369 -17.98 -16.88 0.15
C SER A 369 -17.28 -18.24 0.17
N ASN A 370 -16.04 -18.28 0.69
CA ASN A 370 -15.32 -19.52 0.97
C ASN A 370 -14.26 -19.26 2.06
N PRO A 371 -14.31 -19.96 3.22
CA PRO A 371 -13.27 -19.85 4.23
C PRO A 371 -11.87 -20.26 3.74
N HIS A 372 -11.79 -21.08 2.68
CA HIS A 372 -10.53 -21.55 2.10
C HIS A 372 -10.02 -20.68 0.93
N TYR A 373 -10.57 -19.48 0.71
CA TYR A 373 -10.23 -18.63 -0.43
C TYR A 373 -8.72 -18.36 -0.58
N GLY A 374 -8.01 -18.16 0.54
CA GLY A 374 -6.56 -17.96 0.51
C GLY A 374 -5.78 -19.16 -0.06
N LEU A 375 -6.27 -20.39 0.18
CA LEU A 375 -5.70 -21.59 -0.42
C LEU A 375 -6.13 -21.76 -1.88
N ASP A 376 -7.39 -21.48 -2.21
CA ASP A 376 -7.87 -21.56 -3.59
C ASP A 376 -7.02 -20.69 -4.53
N LEU A 377 -6.63 -19.50 -4.08
CA LEU A 377 -5.77 -18.58 -4.83
C LEU A 377 -4.41 -19.17 -5.20
N LEU A 378 -3.93 -20.23 -4.53
CA LEU A 378 -2.70 -20.94 -4.89
C LEU A 378 -2.92 -21.96 -6.00
N GLY A 379 -4.10 -22.56 -6.06
CA GLY A 379 -4.41 -23.67 -6.96
C GLY A 379 -4.87 -23.22 -8.34
N TYR A 380 -5.61 -22.09 -8.46
CA TYR A 380 -6.20 -21.67 -9.73
C TYR A 380 -5.25 -20.84 -10.60
N ARG A 381 -5.33 -21.06 -11.91
CA ARG A 381 -4.59 -20.31 -12.94
C ARG A 381 -5.22 -18.95 -13.23
N TRP A 382 -6.54 -18.92 -13.45
CA TRP A 382 -7.29 -17.70 -13.74
C TRP A 382 -8.17 -17.29 -12.57
N CYS A 383 -8.19 -16.00 -12.25
CA CYS A 383 -9.02 -15.43 -11.20
C CYS A 383 -9.78 -14.22 -11.70
N LEU A 384 -11.11 -14.25 -11.56
CA LEU A 384 -11.96 -13.14 -11.96
C LEU A 384 -11.69 -11.92 -11.07
N ALA A 385 -11.40 -10.78 -11.71
CA ALA A 385 -11.15 -9.49 -11.10
C ALA A 385 -12.13 -8.44 -11.66
N PRO A 386 -13.44 -8.55 -11.36
CA PRO A 386 -14.42 -7.57 -11.81
C PRO A 386 -14.48 -6.38 -10.84
N SER A 387 -15.18 -5.31 -11.26
CA SER A 387 -15.61 -4.20 -10.40
C SER A 387 -16.36 -4.67 -9.12
N GLY A 388 -16.56 -3.75 -8.17
CA GLY A 388 -17.37 -3.93 -6.96
C GLY A 388 -18.59 -3.02 -6.98
N GLY A 389 -18.89 -2.37 -5.84
CA GLY A 389 -19.81 -1.21 -5.82
C GLY A 389 -19.17 0.08 -6.36
N GLY A 390 -18.20 -0.06 -7.25
CA GLY A 390 -17.13 0.88 -7.61
C GLY A 390 -15.84 0.10 -7.81
N HIS A 391 -14.69 0.66 -7.42
CA HIS A 391 -13.42 -0.04 -7.46
C HIS A 391 -13.44 -1.37 -6.68
N GLY A 392 -12.88 -2.42 -7.29
CA GLY A 392 -12.65 -3.71 -6.65
C GLY A 392 -11.18 -3.84 -6.21
N ASN A 393 -10.93 -4.53 -5.09
CA ASN A 393 -9.55 -4.79 -4.67
C ASN A 393 -8.95 -6.03 -5.35
N ARG A 394 -9.76 -6.79 -6.10
CA ARG A 394 -9.39 -8.12 -6.60
C ARG A 394 -8.28 -8.06 -7.64
N GLN A 395 -8.29 -7.02 -8.47
CA GLN A 395 -7.25 -6.67 -9.44
C GLN A 395 -5.85 -6.87 -8.83
N THR A 396 -5.61 -6.21 -7.70
CA THR A 396 -4.33 -6.30 -6.97
C THR A 396 -4.20 -7.66 -6.28
N VAL A 397 -5.22 -8.10 -5.53
CA VAL A 397 -5.15 -9.32 -4.70
C VAL A 397 -4.77 -10.56 -5.51
N VAL A 398 -5.42 -10.80 -6.65
CA VAL A 398 -5.21 -12.04 -7.41
C VAL A 398 -3.84 -12.05 -8.07
N THR A 399 -3.39 -10.88 -8.55
CA THR A 399 -2.05 -10.70 -9.12
C THR A 399 -0.97 -10.98 -8.08
N LEU A 400 -1.07 -10.42 -6.87
CA LEU A 400 -0.12 -10.72 -5.77
C LEU A 400 -0.17 -12.19 -5.34
N ALA A 401 -1.33 -12.84 -5.48
CA ALA A 401 -1.46 -14.26 -5.20
C ALA A 401 -0.87 -15.16 -6.30
N GLY A 402 -0.36 -14.59 -7.40
CA GLY A 402 0.17 -15.33 -8.55
C GLY A 402 -0.90 -15.94 -9.45
N CYS A 403 -2.16 -15.49 -9.32
CA CYS A 403 -3.26 -15.92 -10.16
C CYS A 403 -3.49 -14.87 -11.26
N MET A 404 -3.54 -15.30 -12.53
CA MET A 404 -3.68 -14.36 -13.64
C MET A 404 -5.06 -13.69 -13.59
N PRO A 405 -5.11 -12.35 -13.54
CA PRO A 405 -6.38 -11.63 -13.43
C PRO A 405 -7.17 -11.73 -14.73
N VAL A 406 -8.45 -12.09 -14.62
CA VAL A 406 -9.45 -11.97 -15.69
C VAL A 406 -10.28 -10.73 -15.42
N VAL A 407 -10.02 -9.67 -16.17
CA VAL A 407 -10.67 -8.37 -16.04
C VAL A 407 -11.88 -8.33 -16.95
N VAL A 408 -13.06 -8.23 -16.33
CA VAL A 408 -14.33 -7.96 -17.02
C VAL A 408 -14.88 -6.69 -16.40
N SER A 409 -14.58 -5.54 -17.01
CA SER A 409 -14.94 -4.21 -16.51
C SER A 409 -14.81 -3.20 -17.66
N ASP A 410 -15.80 -3.23 -18.55
CA ASP A 410 -15.83 -2.36 -19.73
C ASP A 410 -15.70 -0.88 -19.29
N ASP A 411 -14.90 -0.13 -20.05
CA ASP A 411 -14.59 1.29 -19.84
C ASP A 411 -13.91 1.68 -18.51
N VAL A 412 -13.54 0.69 -17.69
CA VAL A 412 -12.81 0.91 -16.43
C VAL A 412 -11.33 0.57 -16.65
N LEU A 413 -10.48 1.59 -16.59
CA LEU A 413 -9.03 1.41 -16.51
C LEU A 413 -8.66 0.82 -15.14
N GLN A 414 -7.79 -0.19 -15.16
CA GLN A 414 -7.22 -0.84 -14.00
C GLN A 414 -6.00 -0.04 -13.51
N PRO A 415 -5.42 -0.38 -12.33
CA PRO A 415 -4.26 0.33 -11.82
C PRO A 415 -3.14 0.49 -12.86
N PHE A 416 -2.72 1.74 -13.03
CA PHE A 416 -1.71 2.22 -13.98
C PHE A 416 -2.02 1.96 -15.46
N GLU A 417 -3.26 1.72 -15.86
CA GLU A 417 -3.61 1.78 -17.28
C GLU A 417 -3.91 3.21 -17.74
N PRO A 418 -3.52 3.57 -18.98
CA PRO A 418 -2.91 2.70 -20.00
C PRO A 418 -1.38 2.63 -19.96
N GLU A 419 -0.73 3.21 -18.96
CA GLU A 419 0.73 3.21 -18.80
C GLU A 419 1.35 1.81 -18.63
N MET A 420 0.58 0.84 -18.12
CA MET A 420 0.91 -0.58 -17.97
C MET A 420 -0.20 -1.44 -18.59
N ASP A 421 0.12 -2.20 -19.64
CA ASP A 421 -0.85 -3.07 -20.31
C ASP A 421 -1.15 -4.34 -19.47
N TRP A 422 -2.36 -4.44 -18.95
CA TRP A 422 -2.81 -5.62 -18.20
C TRP A 422 -2.94 -6.88 -19.05
N ALA A 423 -3.08 -6.77 -20.38
CA ALA A 423 -3.12 -7.93 -21.25
C ALA A 423 -1.78 -8.69 -21.30
N GLY A 424 -0.69 -8.08 -20.84
CA GLY A 424 0.62 -8.70 -20.71
C GLY A 424 0.75 -9.69 -19.55
N PHE A 425 -0.13 -9.64 -18.55
CA PHE A 425 -0.09 -10.57 -17.40
C PHE A 425 -1.47 -11.11 -16.98
N GLY A 426 -2.53 -10.66 -17.64
CA GLY A 426 -3.90 -11.10 -17.44
C GLY A 426 -4.68 -11.24 -18.74
N LEU A 427 -5.99 -11.32 -18.61
CA LEU A 427 -6.93 -11.39 -19.72
C LEU A 427 -8.04 -10.35 -19.54
N ARG A 428 -8.21 -9.46 -20.52
CA ARG A 428 -9.35 -8.57 -20.62
C ARG A 428 -10.45 -9.26 -21.43
N VAL A 429 -11.65 -9.34 -20.87
CA VAL A 429 -12.81 -9.97 -21.51
C VAL A 429 -13.94 -8.94 -21.56
N PRO A 430 -14.49 -8.63 -22.75
CA PRO A 430 -15.65 -7.77 -22.87
C PRO A 430 -16.85 -8.34 -22.12
N HIS A 431 -17.69 -7.47 -21.56
CA HIS A 431 -18.89 -7.91 -20.85
C HIS A 431 -19.80 -8.79 -21.73
N ALA A 432 -19.97 -8.43 -23.00
CA ALA A 432 -20.79 -9.19 -23.95
C ALA A 432 -20.34 -10.66 -24.14
N ASP A 433 -19.07 -10.97 -23.85
CA ASP A 433 -18.50 -12.31 -24.04
C ASP A 433 -18.54 -13.18 -22.78
N ILE A 434 -19.09 -12.69 -21.66
CA ILE A 434 -19.26 -13.49 -20.43
C ILE A 434 -19.89 -14.86 -20.71
N PRO A 435 -20.95 -15.03 -21.53
CA PRO A 435 -21.52 -16.36 -21.81
C PRO A 435 -20.53 -17.38 -22.38
N ARG A 436 -19.46 -16.91 -23.06
CA ARG A 436 -18.40 -17.74 -23.66
C ARG A 436 -17.08 -17.67 -22.89
N LEU A 437 -17.07 -17.13 -21.67
CA LEU A 437 -15.86 -16.92 -20.88
C LEU A 437 -14.95 -18.16 -20.80
N HIS A 438 -15.52 -19.35 -20.64
CA HIS A 438 -14.76 -20.61 -20.65
C HIS A 438 -13.96 -20.85 -21.93
N ALA A 439 -14.56 -20.59 -23.09
CA ALA A 439 -13.90 -20.77 -24.38
C ALA A 439 -12.76 -19.77 -24.53
N LEU A 440 -12.95 -18.53 -24.05
CA LEU A 440 -11.90 -17.52 -24.06
C LEU A 440 -10.72 -17.88 -23.16
N LEU A 441 -10.96 -18.51 -22.00
CA LEU A 441 -9.88 -19.01 -21.15
C LEU A 441 -9.14 -20.16 -21.83
N GLU A 442 -9.86 -21.11 -22.43
CA GLU A 442 -9.27 -22.21 -23.21
C GLU A 442 -8.45 -21.69 -24.41
N GLU A 443 -8.96 -20.68 -25.13
CA GLU A 443 -8.26 -20.02 -26.23
C GLU A 443 -7.00 -19.28 -25.74
N ALA A 444 -7.07 -18.58 -24.61
CA ALA A 444 -5.92 -17.89 -24.01
C ALA A 444 -4.85 -18.86 -23.49
N GLU A 445 -5.24 -20.05 -23.05
CA GLU A 445 -4.32 -21.16 -22.72
C GLU A 445 -3.74 -21.80 -23.99
N ALA A 446 -4.56 -21.89 -25.04
CA ALA A 446 -4.27 -22.26 -26.42
C ALA A 446 -3.18 -21.42 -27.13
N GLU A 447 -3.19 -20.12 -26.84
CA GLU A 447 -2.53 -19.07 -27.61
C GLU A 447 -1.03 -19.34 -27.75
N GLU A 448 -0.54 -19.31 -29.00
CA GLU A 448 0.85 -19.61 -29.37
C GLU A 448 1.34 -20.97 -28.84
N GLY A 449 0.46 -21.97 -28.79
CA GLY A 449 0.78 -23.31 -28.27
C GLY A 449 1.07 -23.30 -26.76
N GLY A 450 0.51 -22.34 -26.02
CA GLY A 450 0.72 -22.15 -24.58
C GLY A 450 1.88 -21.22 -24.23
N ALA A 451 2.66 -20.74 -25.21
CA ALA A 451 3.75 -19.80 -24.96
C ALA A 451 3.25 -18.47 -24.40
N ALA A 452 2.11 -17.98 -24.89
CA ALA A 452 1.49 -16.75 -24.40
C ALA A 452 1.01 -16.88 -22.94
N LEU A 453 0.52 -18.05 -22.54
CA LEU A 453 0.14 -18.34 -21.16
C LEU A 453 1.36 -18.32 -20.23
N ALA A 454 2.44 -18.99 -20.64
CA ALA A 454 3.70 -18.97 -19.92
C ALA A 454 4.26 -17.55 -19.79
N ALA A 455 4.18 -16.75 -20.86
CA ALA A 455 4.63 -15.35 -20.86
C ALA A 455 3.82 -14.45 -19.90
N ARG A 456 2.50 -14.67 -19.79
CA ARG A 456 1.65 -13.96 -18.79
C ARG A 456 2.00 -14.34 -17.38
N ALA A 457 2.11 -15.65 -17.09
CA ALA A 457 2.57 -16.14 -15.79
C ALA A 457 3.98 -15.62 -15.47
N ASP A 458 4.82 -15.50 -16.49
CA ASP A 458 6.15 -14.95 -16.39
C ASP A 458 6.16 -13.47 -16.05
N SER A 459 5.14 -12.71 -16.46
CA SER A 459 5.02 -11.27 -16.22
C SER A 459 4.50 -10.92 -14.82
N LEU A 460 3.82 -11.86 -14.15
CA LEU A 460 3.19 -11.62 -12.83
C LEU A 460 4.13 -11.06 -11.75
N PRO A 461 5.38 -11.54 -11.56
CA PRO A 461 6.24 -11.01 -10.51
C PRO A 461 6.60 -9.52 -10.67
N CYS A 462 6.79 -9.03 -11.91
CA CYS A 462 7.04 -7.60 -12.15
C CYS A 462 5.75 -6.80 -11.98
N ALA A 463 4.64 -7.25 -12.56
CA ALA A 463 3.32 -6.62 -12.38
C ALA A 463 2.92 -6.54 -10.90
N ALA A 464 3.19 -7.58 -10.11
CA ALA A 464 2.92 -7.60 -8.68
C ALA A 464 3.72 -6.56 -7.90
N GLN A 465 4.96 -6.27 -8.28
CA GLN A 465 5.73 -5.18 -7.66
C GLN A 465 5.08 -3.84 -7.93
N HIS A 466 4.77 -3.56 -9.20
CA HIS A 466 4.08 -2.33 -9.58
C HIS A 466 2.75 -2.15 -8.83
N LEU A 467 2.01 -3.23 -8.59
CA LEU A 467 0.70 -3.17 -7.92
C LEU A 467 0.76 -3.16 -6.40
N PHE A 468 1.93 -3.29 -5.79
CA PHE A 468 2.10 -3.34 -4.34
C PHE A 468 2.86 -2.12 -3.82
N TRP A 469 2.55 -1.71 -2.60
CA TRP A 469 3.16 -0.55 -1.95
C TRP A 469 4.29 -1.01 -1.02
N SER A 470 5.25 -1.80 -1.52
CA SER A 470 6.27 -2.45 -0.68
C SER A 470 7.17 -1.46 0.04
N GLY A 471 7.48 -0.31 -0.55
CA GLY A 471 8.17 0.80 0.09
C GLY A 471 7.37 1.47 1.22
N VAL A 472 6.13 1.06 1.46
CA VAL A 472 5.28 1.51 2.57
C VAL A 472 4.98 0.37 3.53
N SER A 473 4.55 -0.77 2.99
CA SER A 473 4.01 -1.91 3.74
C SER A 473 5.07 -2.96 4.10
N GLY A 474 6.30 -2.83 3.58
CA GLY A 474 7.35 -3.84 3.68
C GLY A 474 7.29 -4.86 2.54
N ALA A 475 8.40 -5.57 2.34
CA ALA A 475 8.57 -6.53 1.24
C ALA A 475 7.85 -7.86 1.51
N PHE A 476 7.02 -8.33 0.57
CA PHE A 476 6.36 -9.64 0.70
C PHE A 476 6.94 -10.74 -0.20
N MET A 477 7.50 -10.37 -1.34
CA MET A 477 8.27 -11.20 -2.27
C MET A 477 9.79 -11.06 -2.05
N GLN A 478 10.22 -10.31 -1.03
CA GLN A 478 11.61 -9.90 -0.78
C GLN A 478 12.14 -8.86 -1.80
N GLU A 479 11.23 -8.13 -2.41
CA GLU A 479 11.48 -6.94 -3.20
C GLU A 479 11.96 -5.76 -2.33
N ASP A 480 12.77 -4.87 -2.87
CA ASP A 480 13.30 -3.70 -2.15
C ASP A 480 12.47 -2.42 -2.34
N GLY A 481 11.39 -2.51 -3.13
CA GLY A 481 10.47 -1.40 -3.41
C GLY A 481 10.90 -0.46 -4.53
N ARG A 482 11.99 -0.76 -5.25
CA ARG A 482 12.48 0.11 -6.35
C ARG A 482 11.49 0.28 -7.51
N TRP A 483 10.59 -0.70 -7.70
CA TRP A 483 9.60 -0.75 -8.78
C TRP A 483 8.15 -0.64 -8.26
N ASP A 484 7.97 -0.29 -6.99
CA ASP A 484 6.68 -0.41 -6.34
C ASP A 484 5.64 0.63 -6.84
N ALA A 485 4.41 0.53 -6.34
CA ALA A 485 3.33 1.44 -6.71
C ALA A 485 3.63 2.93 -6.42
N PHE A 486 4.45 3.21 -5.40
CA PHE A 486 4.85 4.57 -5.08
C PHE A 486 5.79 5.13 -6.15
N GLU A 487 6.85 4.39 -6.48
CA GLU A 487 7.78 4.82 -7.54
C GLU A 487 7.11 4.87 -8.91
N PHE A 488 6.16 3.97 -9.19
CA PHE A 488 5.43 3.99 -10.44
C PHE A 488 4.57 5.24 -10.57
N THR A 489 3.90 5.63 -9.48
CA THR A 489 3.15 6.90 -9.44
C THR A 489 4.07 8.09 -9.78
N LEU A 490 5.28 8.11 -9.21
CA LEU A 490 6.25 9.18 -9.46
C LEU A 490 6.79 9.16 -10.91
N GLU A 491 7.01 7.99 -11.51
CA GLU A 491 7.41 7.89 -12.92
C GLU A 491 6.31 8.37 -13.88
N ILE A 492 5.04 8.07 -13.60
CA ILE A 492 3.93 8.59 -14.41
C ILE A 492 3.85 10.12 -14.29
N LEU A 493 4.00 10.67 -13.07
CA LEU A 493 4.03 12.12 -12.87
C LEU A 493 5.22 12.77 -13.62
N ARG A 494 6.39 12.13 -13.64
CA ARG A 494 7.53 12.59 -14.47
C ARG A 494 7.17 12.61 -15.95
N MET A 495 6.55 11.53 -16.44
CA MET A 495 6.14 11.44 -17.85
C MET A 495 5.08 12.46 -18.23
N GLN A 496 4.06 12.67 -17.39
CA GLN A 496 3.05 13.71 -17.60
C GLN A 496 3.66 15.12 -17.66
N GLN A 497 4.72 15.37 -16.90
CA GLN A 497 5.44 16.65 -16.92
C GLN A 497 6.33 16.80 -18.17
N ALA A 498 7.05 15.74 -18.56
CA ALA A 498 7.96 15.77 -19.70
C ALA A 498 7.25 15.66 -21.07
N HIS A 499 6.10 14.99 -21.10
CA HIS A 499 5.35 14.63 -22.30
C HIS A 499 3.82 14.82 -22.10
N PRO A 500 3.36 16.05 -21.85
CA PRO A 500 1.96 16.32 -21.47
C PRO A 500 0.91 15.95 -22.53
N ASP A 501 1.31 15.91 -23.80
CA ASP A 501 0.41 15.62 -24.94
C ASP A 501 0.59 14.19 -25.49
N LEU A 502 1.48 13.40 -24.89
CA LEU A 502 1.74 12.03 -25.34
C LEU A 502 0.68 11.08 -24.78
N ASP A 503 0.15 10.20 -25.62
CA ASP A 503 -0.70 9.11 -25.17
C ASP A 503 0.06 8.27 -24.13
N PRO A 504 -0.47 8.07 -22.90
CA PRO A 504 0.25 7.35 -21.86
C PRO A 504 0.57 5.89 -22.24
N ALA A 505 -0.17 5.28 -23.17
CA ALA A 505 0.17 3.98 -23.72
C ALA A 505 1.52 3.95 -24.47
N GLN A 506 2.02 5.12 -24.89
CA GLN A 506 3.26 5.27 -25.64
C GLN A 506 4.45 5.64 -24.75
N TYR A 507 4.28 5.80 -23.44
CA TYR A 507 5.36 6.19 -22.53
C TYR A 507 6.57 5.26 -22.61
N ALA A 508 6.35 3.94 -22.55
CA ALA A 508 7.42 2.95 -22.66
C ALA A 508 8.09 2.92 -24.04
N ALA A 509 7.37 3.25 -25.10
CA ALA A 509 7.97 3.36 -26.44
C ALA A 509 8.82 4.64 -26.58
N ARG A 510 8.45 5.72 -25.87
CA ARG A 510 9.06 7.04 -26.02
C ARG A 510 10.28 7.26 -25.12
N ASP A 511 10.22 6.77 -23.89
CA ASP A 511 11.17 7.10 -22.82
C ASP A 511 11.81 5.83 -22.24
N GLU A 512 13.14 5.76 -22.33
CA GLU A 512 13.91 4.60 -21.91
C GLU A 512 13.89 4.37 -20.40
N GLN A 513 13.90 5.43 -19.59
CA GLN A 513 13.81 5.32 -18.14
C GLN A 513 12.47 4.69 -17.74
N PHE A 514 11.38 5.17 -18.34
CA PHE A 514 10.04 4.64 -18.11
C PHE A 514 9.93 3.19 -18.57
N ARG A 515 10.45 2.86 -19.76
CA ARG A 515 10.51 1.49 -20.27
C ARG A 515 11.28 0.56 -19.34
N THR A 516 12.44 1.00 -18.87
CA THR A 516 13.28 0.25 -17.92
C THR A 516 12.54 0.04 -16.60
N PHE A 517 11.84 1.06 -16.12
CA PHE A 517 11.02 0.97 -14.93
C PHE A 517 9.87 -0.03 -15.08
N LEU A 518 9.07 0.10 -16.14
CA LEU A 518 7.91 -0.75 -16.44
C LEU A 518 8.28 -2.23 -16.58
N TYR A 519 9.51 -2.53 -17.01
CA TYR A 519 10.01 -3.89 -17.16
C TYR A 519 10.97 -4.31 -16.05
N CYS A 520 10.88 -3.64 -14.89
CA CYS A 520 11.63 -3.98 -13.68
C CYS A 520 13.17 -4.11 -13.90
N GLY A 521 13.73 -3.29 -14.79
CA GLY A 521 15.15 -3.28 -15.16
C GLY A 521 15.48 -4.04 -16.46
N GLU A 522 14.56 -4.81 -17.02
CA GLU A 522 14.83 -5.70 -18.16
C GLU A 522 14.66 -5.03 -19.53
N ALA A 523 15.08 -3.77 -19.65
CA ALA A 523 14.82 -2.95 -20.84
C ALA A 523 15.54 -3.42 -22.13
N GLY A 524 16.54 -4.29 -22.05
CA GLY A 524 17.34 -4.74 -23.20
C GLY A 524 16.71 -5.82 -24.09
N GLU A 525 15.64 -6.48 -23.63
CA GLU A 525 14.99 -7.58 -24.36
C GLU A 525 14.00 -7.07 -25.43
N PRO A 526 13.60 -7.89 -26.43
CA PRO A 526 12.52 -7.51 -27.34
C PRO A 526 11.20 -7.33 -26.59
N HIS A 527 10.73 -6.09 -26.50
CA HIS A 527 9.51 -5.74 -25.75
C HIS A 527 8.28 -5.77 -26.65
N GLY A 528 7.50 -6.82 -26.52
CA GLY A 528 6.13 -6.90 -27.03
C GLY A 528 5.09 -6.80 -25.91
N ARG A 529 3.92 -7.39 -26.13
CA ARG A 529 2.83 -7.50 -25.13
C ARG A 529 3.29 -8.05 -23.77
N TYR A 530 4.33 -8.88 -23.75
CA TYR A 530 4.85 -9.58 -22.57
C TYR A 530 6.20 -9.04 -22.06
N GLY A 531 6.45 -7.72 -22.18
CA GLY A 531 7.75 -7.12 -21.81
C GLY A 531 8.20 -7.37 -20.36
N MET A 532 7.26 -7.63 -19.44
CA MET A 532 7.55 -7.97 -18.04
C MET A 532 8.05 -9.42 -17.82
N ALA A 533 7.93 -10.30 -18.82
CA ALA A 533 8.21 -11.73 -18.67
C ALA A 533 9.69 -12.04 -18.38
N ALA A 534 10.61 -11.26 -18.95
CA ALA A 534 12.05 -11.43 -18.75
C ALA A 534 12.43 -11.31 -17.27
N TYR A 535 11.86 -10.32 -16.57
CA TYR A 535 12.10 -10.12 -15.14
C TYR A 535 11.62 -11.32 -14.34
N GLY A 536 10.39 -11.78 -14.59
CA GLY A 536 9.84 -12.88 -13.79
C GLY A 536 10.57 -14.20 -14.03
N ARG A 537 11.14 -14.44 -15.22
CA ARG A 537 11.99 -15.62 -15.46
C ARG A 537 13.24 -15.59 -14.59
N LYS A 538 13.94 -14.46 -14.55
CA LYS A 538 15.10 -14.26 -13.66
C LYS A 538 14.71 -14.37 -12.19
N TRP A 539 13.60 -13.74 -11.81
CA TRP A 539 13.04 -13.83 -10.46
C TRP A 539 12.75 -15.28 -10.07
N ARG A 540 12.10 -16.09 -10.92
CA ARG A 540 11.82 -17.51 -10.64
C ARG A 540 13.09 -18.35 -10.56
N ALA A 541 14.11 -18.06 -11.36
CA ALA A 541 15.38 -18.76 -11.28
C ALA A 541 16.05 -18.50 -9.91
N ALA A 542 16.20 -17.22 -9.54
CA ALA A 542 16.78 -16.82 -8.25
C ALA A 542 15.94 -17.31 -7.06
N TRP A 543 14.62 -17.24 -7.17
CA TRP A 543 13.70 -17.74 -6.15
C TRP A 543 13.86 -19.25 -5.95
N ARG A 544 13.99 -20.05 -7.03
CA ARG A 544 14.14 -21.51 -6.93
C ARG A 544 15.44 -21.89 -6.25
N GLU A 545 16.52 -21.20 -6.60
CA GLU A 545 17.82 -21.37 -5.97
C GLU A 545 17.78 -21.03 -4.47
N ARG A 546 17.15 -19.91 -4.10
CA ARG A 546 17.19 -19.40 -2.73
C ARG A 546 16.14 -20.01 -1.79
N TYR A 547 14.96 -20.33 -2.30
CA TYR A 547 13.79 -20.69 -1.50
C TYR A 547 13.11 -21.99 -1.92
N GLY A 548 13.54 -22.62 -3.01
CA GLY A 548 12.86 -23.80 -3.57
C GLY A 548 12.77 -24.97 -2.58
N ALA A 549 13.83 -25.26 -1.84
CA ALA A 549 13.82 -26.30 -0.81
C ALA A 549 12.89 -25.96 0.36
N ALA A 550 13.00 -24.76 0.92
CA ALA A 550 12.14 -24.30 2.01
C ALA A 550 10.65 -24.27 1.62
N SER A 551 10.32 -23.81 0.41
CA SER A 551 8.95 -23.80 -0.11
C SER A 551 8.39 -25.21 -0.27
N ARG A 552 9.17 -26.17 -0.79
CA ARG A 552 8.76 -27.59 -0.87
C ARG A 552 8.51 -28.18 0.51
N ALA A 553 9.41 -27.96 1.45
CA ALA A 553 9.24 -28.42 2.84
C ALA A 553 7.98 -27.84 3.49
N VAL A 554 7.63 -26.58 3.20
CA VAL A 554 6.36 -25.98 3.65
C VAL A 554 5.15 -26.65 3.00
N GLY A 555 5.21 -26.90 1.68
CA GLY A 555 4.17 -27.62 0.95
C GLY A 555 3.90 -29.01 1.54
N GLU A 556 4.96 -29.79 1.74
CA GLU A 556 4.91 -31.13 2.34
C GLU A 556 4.36 -31.08 3.78
N ALA A 557 4.86 -30.17 4.62
CA ALA A 557 4.44 -30.05 6.02
C ALA A 557 2.96 -29.64 6.17
N VAL A 558 2.46 -28.81 5.25
CA VAL A 558 1.06 -28.38 5.21
C VAL A 558 0.18 -29.46 4.54
N GLY A 559 0.76 -30.35 3.73
CA GLY A 559 0.05 -31.35 2.94
C GLY A 559 -0.62 -30.75 1.71
N VAL A 560 0.05 -29.80 1.06
CA VAL A 560 -0.40 -29.23 -0.22
C VAL A 560 -0.17 -30.26 -1.33
N PRO A 561 -1.20 -30.59 -2.14
CA PRO A 561 -1.05 -31.54 -3.24
C PRO A 561 -0.02 -31.06 -4.26
N GLU A 562 0.80 -31.97 -4.79
CA GLU A 562 1.78 -31.66 -5.86
C GLU A 562 1.09 -31.38 -7.20
N ASP A 563 -0.08 -32.01 -7.41
CA ASP A 563 -0.93 -31.82 -8.58
C ASP A 563 -2.15 -30.97 -8.21
N ALA A 564 -2.40 -29.87 -8.92
CA ALA A 564 -3.57 -29.03 -8.65
C ALA A 564 -4.90 -29.70 -9.00
N ASP A 565 -4.87 -30.78 -9.80
CA ASP A 565 -6.03 -31.57 -10.17
C ASP A 565 -6.33 -32.71 -9.16
N ASP A 566 -5.51 -32.90 -8.13
CA ASP A 566 -5.79 -33.85 -7.03
C ASP A 566 -6.89 -33.35 -6.09
N GLU A 567 -8.15 -33.53 -6.51
CA GLU A 567 -9.33 -33.12 -5.74
C GLU A 567 -9.37 -33.74 -4.34
N ALA A 568 -8.91 -34.98 -4.18
CA ALA A 568 -8.92 -35.70 -2.90
C ALA A 568 -7.90 -35.09 -1.93
N GLY A 569 -6.69 -34.79 -2.41
CA GLY A 569 -5.65 -34.09 -1.66
C GLY A 569 -6.10 -32.70 -1.23
N TRP A 570 -6.68 -31.91 -2.14
CA TRP A 570 -7.23 -30.58 -1.80
C TRP A 570 -8.33 -30.68 -0.74
N LYS A 571 -9.25 -31.64 -0.89
CA LYS A 571 -10.31 -31.90 0.10
C LYS A 571 -9.73 -32.27 1.47
N ALA A 572 -8.70 -33.11 1.52
CA ALA A 572 -8.01 -33.47 2.76
C ALA A 572 -7.31 -32.26 3.40
N LEU A 573 -6.66 -31.42 2.60
CA LEU A 573 -6.02 -30.17 3.05
C LEU A 573 -7.04 -29.21 3.65
N TYR A 574 -8.18 -28.99 2.99
CA TYR A 574 -9.26 -28.15 3.51
C TYR A 574 -9.79 -28.69 4.84
N GLY A 575 -10.07 -30.00 4.91
CA GLY A 575 -10.63 -30.66 6.11
C GLY A 575 -9.72 -30.61 7.34
N ARG A 576 -8.40 -30.48 7.16
CA ARG A 576 -7.42 -30.39 8.26
C ARG A 576 -7.04 -28.95 8.64
N GLY A 577 -7.71 -27.94 8.09
CA GLY A 577 -7.43 -26.54 8.39
C GLY A 577 -6.14 -26.03 7.73
N GLY A 578 -5.83 -26.49 6.52
CA GLY A 578 -4.60 -26.18 5.78
C GLY A 578 -4.29 -24.68 5.65
N LEU A 579 -5.30 -23.82 5.57
CA LEU A 579 -5.10 -22.37 5.48
C LEU A 579 -4.45 -21.82 6.76
N GLU A 580 -4.89 -22.29 7.92
CA GLU A 580 -4.30 -21.90 9.20
C GLU A 580 -2.93 -22.53 9.42
N ALA A 581 -2.69 -23.72 8.85
CA ALA A 581 -1.35 -24.33 8.83
C ALA A 581 -0.38 -23.52 7.96
N LEU A 582 -0.81 -23.09 6.78
CA LEU A 582 -0.02 -22.25 5.87
C LEU A 582 0.31 -20.89 6.51
N LYS A 583 -0.70 -20.21 7.09
CA LYS A 583 -0.51 -18.95 7.81
C LYS A 583 0.48 -19.10 8.97
N ARG A 584 0.43 -20.22 9.70
CA ARG A 584 1.40 -20.53 10.77
C ARG A 584 2.80 -20.77 10.22
N ALA A 585 2.93 -21.51 9.12
CA ALA A 585 4.19 -21.75 8.45
C ALA A 585 4.87 -20.43 8.00
N TYR A 586 4.09 -19.43 7.58
CA TYR A 586 4.63 -18.13 7.17
C TYR A 586 4.83 -17.17 8.37
N GLY A 587 4.13 -17.40 9.49
CA GLY A 587 4.12 -16.50 10.66
C GLY A 587 5.08 -16.87 11.80
N GLY A 588 5.57 -18.11 11.85
CA GLY A 588 6.61 -18.53 12.79
C GLY A 588 8.00 -18.42 12.16
N GLY A 589 9.06 -18.35 12.96
CA GLY A 589 10.47 -18.44 12.50
C GLY A 589 10.85 -19.73 11.75
N ALA A 590 9.89 -20.43 11.15
CA ALA A 590 10.05 -21.57 10.27
C ALA A 590 10.98 -21.29 9.08
N VAL A 591 11.06 -20.05 8.58
CA VAL A 591 12.09 -19.66 7.60
C VAL A 591 13.49 -19.83 8.20
N ALA A 592 13.70 -19.35 9.43
CA ALA A 592 14.97 -19.46 10.13
C ALA A 592 15.26 -20.91 10.54
N ALA A 593 14.23 -21.68 10.91
CA ALA A 593 14.38 -23.09 11.28
C ALA A 593 14.61 -24.02 10.07
N ALA A 594 13.98 -23.75 8.93
CA ALA A 594 14.20 -24.49 7.68
C ALA A 594 15.58 -24.14 7.09
N ALA A 595 15.92 -22.85 7.02
CA ALA A 595 17.25 -22.41 6.59
C ALA A 595 18.36 -22.90 7.55
N ALA A 596 18.12 -22.96 8.86
CA ALA A 596 19.07 -23.52 9.82
C ALA A 596 19.20 -25.05 9.72
N ARG A 597 18.11 -25.77 9.39
CA ARG A 597 18.14 -27.22 9.15
C ARG A 597 18.86 -27.56 7.85
N GLU A 598 18.73 -26.73 6.83
CA GLU A 598 19.43 -26.89 5.55
C GLU A 598 20.91 -26.48 5.64
N ALA A 599 21.23 -25.41 6.37
CA ALA A 599 22.60 -25.07 6.73
C ALA A 599 23.28 -26.14 7.61
N ALA A 600 22.50 -26.88 8.39
CA ALA A 600 22.98 -28.04 9.15
C ALA A 600 23.06 -29.33 8.32
N ALA A 601 22.49 -29.36 7.11
CA ALA A 601 22.51 -30.50 6.19
C ALA A 601 23.56 -30.37 5.08
N ASP A 602 24.44 -29.35 5.14
CA ASP A 602 25.61 -29.25 4.27
C ASP A 602 26.55 -30.45 4.51
N PRO A 603 26.77 -31.34 3.54
CA PRO A 603 27.67 -32.48 3.69
C PRO A 603 29.12 -32.06 3.99
N ALA A 604 29.50 -30.81 3.67
CA ALA A 604 30.81 -30.26 4.04
C ALA A 604 30.93 -29.88 5.53
N ALA A 605 29.81 -29.68 6.24
CA ALA A 605 29.78 -29.49 7.69
C ALA A 605 29.81 -30.83 8.44
N ASP A 606 29.16 -31.86 7.90
CA ASP A 606 29.15 -33.21 8.47
C ASP A 606 30.51 -33.91 8.32
N ALA A 607 31.20 -33.70 7.19
CA ALA A 607 32.59 -34.15 6.99
C ALA A 607 33.59 -33.45 7.95
N ARG A 608 33.37 -32.17 8.26
CA ARG A 608 34.18 -31.45 9.28
C ARG A 608 33.86 -31.88 10.70
N ARG A 609 32.68 -32.46 10.94
CA ARG A 609 32.26 -32.97 12.25
C ARG A 609 32.81 -34.37 12.49
N GLN A 610 32.75 -35.23 11.47
CA GLN A 610 33.35 -36.57 11.50
C GLN A 610 34.89 -36.50 11.54
N GLY A 611 35.51 -35.58 10.78
CA GLY A 611 36.96 -35.34 10.87
C GLY A 611 37.43 -34.75 12.20
N ARG A 612 36.55 -34.13 12.99
CA ARG A 612 36.86 -33.64 14.34
C ARG A 612 36.65 -34.70 15.43
N GLU A 613 35.86 -35.73 15.16
CA GLU A 613 35.66 -36.84 16.10
C GLU A 613 36.81 -37.86 15.98
N GLU A 614 37.36 -38.09 14.78
CA GLU A 614 38.57 -38.91 14.59
C GLU A 614 39.84 -38.23 15.18
N GLU A 615 39.97 -36.90 15.10
CA GLU A 615 41.13 -36.17 15.64
C GLU A 615 41.05 -35.96 17.17
N VAL A 616 39.89 -36.20 17.79
CA VAL A 616 39.69 -36.16 19.25
C VAL A 616 39.86 -37.55 19.88
N GLU A 617 39.58 -38.64 19.16
CA GLU A 617 39.91 -40.01 19.63
C GLU A 617 41.42 -40.32 19.56
N GLU A 618 42.17 -39.80 18.57
CA GLU A 618 43.64 -40.02 18.49
C GLU A 618 44.46 -39.27 19.56
N VAL A 619 43.87 -38.31 20.28
CA VAL A 619 44.56 -37.52 21.32
C VAL A 619 44.26 -38.02 22.75
N GLU A 620 43.22 -38.84 22.96
CA GLU A 620 42.92 -39.43 24.27
C GLU A 620 43.45 -40.86 24.50
N GLU A 621 43.94 -41.56 23.48
CA GLU A 621 44.60 -42.88 23.61
C GLU A 621 46.13 -42.81 23.78
N GLY A 622 46.60 -41.80 24.51
CA GLY A 622 48.02 -41.56 24.80
C GLY A 622 48.37 -41.62 26.29
N ARG A 623 47.62 -42.34 27.15
CA ARG A 623 48.00 -42.46 28.57
C ARG A 623 47.42 -43.68 29.30
N GLY A 624 48.23 -44.74 29.36
CA GLY A 624 48.39 -45.51 30.61
C GLY A 624 47.74 -46.89 30.73
N ARG A 625 48.46 -47.90 30.22
CA ARG A 625 48.74 -49.22 30.84
C ARG A 625 47.61 -49.97 31.57
N GLY A 626 47.32 -51.20 31.10
CA GLY A 626 47.26 -52.35 32.00
C GLY A 626 46.28 -53.47 31.66
N ALA A 627 46.82 -54.54 31.08
CA ALA A 627 46.47 -55.95 31.30
C ALA A 627 45.15 -56.55 30.74
N ALA A 628 45.40 -57.49 29.81
CA ALA A 628 44.94 -58.89 29.83
C ALA A 628 43.60 -59.29 29.17
N SER A 629 43.78 -60.12 28.13
CA SER A 629 43.07 -61.39 27.87
C SER A 629 41.69 -61.35 27.18
N GLY A 630 41.71 -61.60 25.87
CA GLY A 630 41.33 -62.92 25.36
C GLY A 630 40.00 -63.07 24.60
N LYS A 631 40.11 -63.67 23.39
CA LYS A 631 39.10 -64.40 22.59
C LYS A 631 37.97 -63.54 21.98
N GLY A 632 37.54 -63.69 20.73
CA GLY A 632 37.82 -64.64 19.65
C GLY A 632 36.57 -64.78 18.76
N GLY A 633 36.76 -64.98 17.44
CA GLY A 633 35.78 -65.51 16.47
C GLY A 633 34.81 -64.49 15.85
N ALA A 634 34.83 -64.24 14.52
CA ALA A 634 34.34 -65.10 13.42
C ALA A 634 32.78 -65.03 13.31
N VAL A 635 32.08 -64.95 12.17
CA VAL A 635 32.37 -65.20 10.74
C VAL A 635 31.05 -64.96 9.93
N GLU A 636 31.18 -64.73 8.61
CA GLU A 636 30.26 -65.02 7.45
C GLU A 636 28.85 -64.37 7.36
N GLU A 637 28.54 -63.65 6.27
CA GLU A 637 28.15 -64.05 4.88
C GLU A 637 26.65 -64.37 4.72
N GLY A 638 26.09 -64.00 3.56
CA GLY A 638 24.82 -64.57 3.10
C GLY A 638 23.99 -63.68 2.18
N GLU A 639 24.19 -63.87 0.88
CA GLU A 639 23.53 -63.25 -0.28
C GLU A 639 22.06 -63.73 -0.54
N VAL A 640 21.50 -63.17 -1.64
CA VAL A 640 20.59 -63.76 -2.66
C VAL A 640 19.11 -63.33 -2.67
N GLU A 641 18.82 -62.34 -3.53
CA GLU A 641 18.18 -62.41 -4.88
C GLU A 641 16.88 -63.23 -5.19
N VAL A 642 16.15 -62.71 -6.21
CA VAL A 642 15.25 -63.35 -7.21
C VAL A 642 13.69 -63.22 -7.10
N GLU A 643 13.12 -62.22 -7.80
CA GLU A 643 12.37 -62.27 -9.10
C GLU A 643 11.02 -63.07 -9.32
N VAL A 644 10.14 -62.44 -10.16
CA VAL A 644 9.25 -63.00 -11.24
C VAL A 644 7.68 -62.96 -11.16
N ALA A 645 7.12 -62.21 -12.14
CA ALA A 645 5.94 -62.34 -13.06
C ALA A 645 4.44 -62.41 -12.66
N GLY A 646 3.62 -61.60 -13.38
CA GLY A 646 2.86 -62.07 -14.56
C GLY A 646 1.31 -62.04 -14.54
N GLY A 647 0.67 -61.57 -15.63
CA GLY A 647 -0.71 -61.99 -16.03
C GLY A 647 -1.62 -60.96 -16.75
N ARG A 648 -2.29 -61.37 -17.85
CA ARG A 648 -3.01 -60.56 -18.87
C ARG A 648 -4.55 -60.70 -18.87
N GLY A 649 -5.25 -59.75 -19.52
CA GLY A 649 -6.35 -59.98 -20.52
C GLY A 649 -7.76 -59.48 -20.15
N VAL A 650 -8.76 -59.18 -21.01
CA VAL A 650 -8.99 -59.02 -22.48
C VAL A 650 -10.43 -58.43 -22.68
N ARG A 651 -10.61 -57.53 -23.69
CA ARG A 651 -11.77 -57.15 -24.58
C ARG A 651 -13.27 -57.12 -24.15
N GLY A 652 -13.98 -56.12 -24.71
CA GLY A 652 -15.41 -56.17 -25.10
C GLY A 652 -15.89 -54.93 -25.90
N ARG A 653 -16.64 -55.14 -27.00
CA ARG A 653 -17.05 -54.17 -28.05
C ARG A 653 -18.51 -53.69 -27.91
N ARG A 654 -18.84 -52.56 -28.59
CA ARG A 654 -19.92 -52.32 -29.62
C ARG A 654 -21.04 -51.28 -29.34
N SER A 655 -21.00 -50.24 -30.19
CA SER A 655 -22.03 -49.69 -31.13
C SER A 655 -23.34 -49.00 -30.72
N GLY A 656 -23.59 -47.85 -31.37
CA GLY A 656 -24.89 -47.42 -31.92
C GLY A 656 -25.47 -46.10 -31.37
N ARG A 657 -26.26 -45.26 -32.06
CA ARG A 657 -26.30 -44.60 -33.39
C ARG A 657 -27.45 -43.56 -33.34
N SER A 658 -27.28 -42.41 -34.02
CA SER A 658 -28.29 -41.54 -34.71
C SER A 658 -29.43 -40.77 -33.99
N GLY A 659 -29.61 -39.52 -34.45
CA GLY A 659 -30.90 -38.80 -34.64
C GLY A 659 -30.84 -37.32 -34.24
N SER A 660 -30.56 -36.33 -35.11
CA SER A 660 -31.49 -35.54 -35.98
C SER A 660 -32.72 -35.00 -35.23
N SER A 661 -33.23 -33.76 -35.31
CA SER A 661 -33.15 -32.62 -36.25
C SER A 661 -34.24 -31.59 -35.83
N GLY A 662 -34.18 -30.34 -36.30
CA GLY A 662 -35.34 -29.41 -36.37
C GLY A 662 -35.19 -28.16 -35.49
N ARG A 663 -34.82 -26.96 -35.95
CA ARG A 663 -35.31 -26.02 -36.99
C ARG A 663 -36.40 -25.04 -36.49
N ALA A 664 -35.99 -23.77 -36.43
CA ALA A 664 -36.68 -22.52 -36.75
C ALA A 664 -37.87 -22.01 -35.90
N GLY A 665 -37.82 -20.71 -35.59
CA GLY A 665 -38.96 -19.90 -35.14
C GLY A 665 -38.58 -18.44 -34.87
N THR A 666 -38.69 -17.60 -35.91
CA THR A 666 -38.46 -16.15 -35.95
C THR A 666 -39.66 -15.31 -35.50
N ARG A 667 -39.40 -14.00 -35.26
CA ARG A 667 -40.30 -12.81 -35.19
C ARG A 667 -40.87 -12.50 -33.80
N GLY A 668 -41.07 -11.26 -33.35
CA GLY A 668 -40.96 -9.91 -33.91
C GLY A 668 -41.43 -8.95 -32.78
N SER A 669 -40.74 -7.84 -32.53
CA SER A 669 -41.07 -6.47 -32.97
C SER A 669 -42.20 -5.75 -32.21
N SER A 670 -41.95 -4.45 -31.97
CA SER A 670 -42.89 -3.34 -31.69
C SER A 670 -43.35 -3.14 -30.24
N ASN A 671 -43.69 -1.94 -29.73
CA ASN A 671 -43.34 -0.52 -29.91
C ASN A 671 -44.26 0.27 -28.93
N GLY A 672 -43.90 1.50 -28.55
CA GLY A 672 -44.80 2.49 -27.87
C GLY A 672 -44.43 2.73 -26.41
N GLY A 673 -43.99 3.93 -25.97
CA GLY A 673 -44.62 5.26 -26.09
C GLY A 673 -45.67 5.39 -24.97
N GLY A 674 -45.74 6.38 -24.07
CA GLY A 674 -45.10 7.65 -23.77
C GLY A 674 -45.96 8.30 -22.67
N ASP A 675 -45.38 9.08 -21.76
CA ASP A 675 -46.02 10.15 -20.92
C ASP A 675 -45.08 10.45 -19.74
N GLY A 676 -44.61 11.67 -19.45
CA GLY A 676 -45.20 12.97 -19.71
C GLY A 676 -45.87 13.56 -18.47
N ARG A 677 -45.22 13.61 -17.29
CA ARG A 677 -45.68 14.44 -16.15
C ARG A 677 -44.55 15.19 -15.43
N SER A 678 -44.85 16.45 -15.14
CA SER A 678 -43.97 17.55 -14.75
C SER A 678 -43.44 17.51 -13.31
N LEU A 679 -42.23 18.08 -13.15
CA LEU A 679 -41.37 18.24 -11.98
C LEU A 679 -41.89 19.06 -10.78
N LEU A 680 -43.15 19.52 -10.78
CA LEU A 680 -43.68 20.43 -9.75
C LEU A 680 -44.61 19.79 -8.70
N SER A 681 -44.89 18.49 -8.79
CA SER A 681 -45.75 17.79 -7.81
C SER A 681 -45.02 16.95 -6.76
N ARG A 682 -43.68 16.85 -6.80
CA ARG A 682 -42.89 16.04 -5.84
C ARG A 682 -42.30 16.79 -4.65
N TRP A 683 -42.47 18.11 -4.58
CA TRP A 683 -41.87 18.96 -3.53
C TRP A 683 -42.76 19.24 -2.31
N ARG A 684 -44.02 18.75 -2.29
CA ARG A 684 -44.97 19.04 -1.20
C ARG A 684 -45.06 17.98 -0.10
N ASP A 685 -44.45 16.81 -0.27
CA ASP A 685 -44.59 15.69 0.66
C ASP A 685 -43.36 15.43 1.56
N LEU A 686 -42.32 16.28 1.47
CA LEU A 686 -41.08 16.12 2.28
C LEU A 686 -40.92 17.13 3.43
N LEU A 687 -41.93 17.96 3.73
CA LEU A 687 -41.89 18.95 4.81
C LEU A 687 -42.91 18.71 5.95
N ARG A 688 -43.37 17.48 6.15
CA ARG A 688 -44.17 17.09 7.34
C ARG A 688 -43.70 15.78 7.95
N ALA A 689 -42.56 15.81 8.65
CA ALA A 689 -42.26 14.86 9.71
C ALA A 689 -41.11 15.36 10.62
N SER A 690 -41.25 16.57 11.15
CA SER A 690 -40.46 17.03 12.30
C SER A 690 -41.42 17.62 13.32
N HIS A 691 -41.82 16.80 14.31
CA HIS A 691 -42.15 17.18 15.69
C HIS A 691 -42.94 16.06 16.39
N GLY A 692 -42.39 15.54 17.48
CA GLY A 692 -43.09 14.65 18.41
C GLY A 692 -42.13 13.85 19.29
N GLY A 693 -41.83 14.35 20.49
CA GLY A 693 -40.90 13.74 21.44
C GLY A 693 -41.52 12.85 22.54
N ARG A 694 -40.71 12.61 23.58
CA ARG A 694 -40.89 11.82 24.84
C ARG A 694 -40.60 10.32 24.68
N GLY A 695 -39.92 9.59 25.58
CA GLY A 695 -39.41 9.85 26.93
C GLY A 695 -39.74 8.66 27.87
N LYS A 696 -38.73 8.18 28.63
CA LYS A 696 -38.74 7.22 29.78
C LYS A 696 -38.52 5.72 29.53
N GLY A 697 -37.66 5.13 30.37
CA GLY A 697 -37.79 3.74 30.83
C GLY A 697 -36.49 3.00 31.17
N ALA A 698 -35.95 3.19 32.38
CA ALA A 698 -34.91 2.34 32.95
C ALA A 698 -35.46 0.99 33.43
N LYS A 699 -34.65 -0.08 33.35
CA LYS A 699 -34.62 -1.21 34.30
C LYS A 699 -33.34 -2.04 34.06
N GLY A 700 -32.61 -2.29 35.15
CA GLY A 700 -31.49 -3.22 35.19
C GLY A 700 -31.79 -4.48 35.99
N THR A 701 -30.91 -5.46 35.84
CA THR A 701 -30.58 -6.60 36.72
C THR A 701 -29.22 -7.12 36.18
N GLY A 702 -28.11 -7.11 36.94
CA GLY A 702 -27.71 -8.14 37.92
C GLY A 702 -27.37 -9.45 37.20
N SER A 703 -26.23 -10.14 37.33
CA SER A 703 -25.18 -10.24 38.35
C SER A 703 -24.10 -11.22 37.83
N GLY A 704 -22.85 -11.16 38.32
CA GLY A 704 -21.86 -12.22 38.05
C GLY A 704 -20.45 -11.90 38.53
N THR A 705 -20.17 -12.25 39.78
CA THR A 705 -18.94 -12.11 40.56
C THR A 705 -17.75 -12.93 40.05
N GLY A 706 -16.52 -12.45 40.30
CA GLY A 706 -15.29 -13.24 40.17
C GLY A 706 -14.05 -12.49 40.69
N SER A 707 -13.83 -12.53 42.00
CA SER A 707 -12.69 -11.97 42.73
C SER A 707 -11.41 -12.81 42.59
N GLY A 708 -10.25 -12.16 42.54
CA GLY A 708 -8.94 -12.82 42.66
C GLY A 708 -7.81 -11.83 42.98
N THR A 709 -7.60 -11.59 44.28
CA THR A 709 -6.41 -10.99 44.93
C THR A 709 -5.11 -11.74 44.54
N GLY A 710 -3.89 -11.21 44.54
CA GLY A 710 -3.31 -9.96 45.00
C GLY A 710 -1.77 -10.08 45.05
N ARG A 711 -1.14 -9.09 45.72
CA ARG A 711 0.26 -8.98 46.19
C ARG A 711 1.31 -8.44 45.22
N GLY A 712 1.81 -7.25 45.58
CA GLY A 712 3.05 -6.66 45.09
C GLY A 712 4.25 -6.88 46.01
N ARG A 713 5.37 -6.27 45.59
CA ARG A 713 6.66 -5.90 46.24
C ARG A 713 7.63 -5.70 45.05
N GLY A 714 8.37 -4.62 44.82
CA GLY A 714 8.93 -3.57 45.66
C GLY A 714 10.40 -3.87 45.96
N ALA A 715 11.36 -3.26 45.25
CA ALA A 715 12.71 -2.91 45.72
C ALA A 715 13.58 -2.24 44.64
N SER A 716 14.41 -1.29 45.07
CA SER A 716 15.25 -0.34 44.33
C SER A 716 16.73 -0.75 44.21
N ALA A 717 17.39 -0.15 43.20
CA ALA A 717 18.73 0.47 43.18
C ALA A 717 20.03 -0.36 43.42
N ALA A 718 21.02 -0.21 42.51
CA ALA A 718 22.30 0.51 42.69
C ALA A 718 23.50 -0.07 41.89
N GLY A 719 24.41 0.82 41.42
CA GLY A 719 25.87 0.60 41.23
C GLY A 719 26.39 0.26 39.81
N GLN A 720 27.03 1.18 39.07
CA GLN A 720 28.51 1.43 38.92
C GLN A 720 29.22 0.56 37.85
N ALA A 721 29.70 1.14 36.72
CA ALA A 721 31.12 1.43 36.32
C ALA A 721 31.89 0.16 35.85
N ALA A 722 32.78 0.07 34.85
CA ALA A 722 33.60 0.99 34.04
C ALA A 722 34.13 0.26 32.75
N ASP A 723 34.51 1.05 31.75
CA ASP A 723 35.59 0.95 30.73
C ASP A 723 36.25 -0.37 30.27
N GLY A 724 36.52 -0.44 28.95
CA GLY A 724 37.49 -1.37 28.34
C GLY A 724 37.45 -1.41 26.80
N GLU A 725 38.39 -0.74 26.14
CA GLU A 725 38.71 -0.80 24.70
C GLU A 725 39.36 -2.12 24.28
N ALA A 726 39.17 -2.55 23.01
CA ALA A 726 40.18 -3.02 22.02
C ALA A 726 39.50 -3.68 20.78
N PRO A 727 40.22 -4.20 19.75
CA PRO A 727 40.60 -3.50 18.52
C PRO A 727 40.14 -4.19 17.21
N ALA A 728 40.52 -3.60 16.06
CA ALA A 728 40.22 -4.04 14.70
C ALA A 728 40.97 -5.33 14.27
N GLY A 729 40.33 -6.12 13.40
CA GLY A 729 40.92 -7.27 12.69
C GLY A 729 40.08 -7.70 11.49
N SER A 730 40.66 -7.60 10.30
CA SER A 730 40.12 -7.87 8.96
C SER A 730 39.96 -9.36 8.62
N GLY A 731 38.95 -9.72 7.82
CA GLY A 731 38.90 -11.03 7.15
C GLY A 731 37.62 -11.26 6.36
N SER A 732 37.76 -11.36 5.04
CA SER A 732 36.76 -11.62 3.99
C SER A 732 35.61 -12.59 4.34
N GLY A 733 34.37 -12.17 4.05
CA GLY A 733 33.19 -13.03 4.01
C GLY A 733 32.10 -12.38 3.16
N SER A 734 31.55 -13.14 2.22
CA SER A 734 30.37 -12.88 1.37
C SER A 734 29.52 -11.67 1.78
N GLU A 735 29.51 -10.62 0.96
CA GLU A 735 28.70 -9.41 1.17
C GLU A 735 27.20 -9.74 1.08
N LEU A 736 26.61 -10.03 2.23
CA LEU A 736 25.19 -9.90 2.48
C LEU A 736 24.84 -8.40 2.44
N LEU A 737 24.10 -7.99 1.41
CA LEU A 737 23.54 -6.64 1.32
C LEU A 737 22.61 -6.39 2.54
N PRO A 738 22.86 -5.38 3.37
CA PRO A 738 22.05 -5.13 4.56
C PRO A 738 20.66 -4.59 4.17
N LEU A 739 19.61 -5.26 4.64
CA LEU A 739 18.22 -4.79 4.56
C LEU A 739 18.03 -3.61 5.52
N CYS A 740 18.09 -2.39 4.99
CA CYS A 740 17.72 -1.19 5.75
C CYS A 740 16.22 -1.09 5.97
N SER A 741 15.79 -0.46 7.07
CA SER A 741 14.44 0.09 7.16
C SER A 741 14.25 1.11 6.03
N ILE A 742 13.13 0.96 5.33
CA ILE A 742 12.74 1.46 3.99
C ILE A 742 12.94 2.96 3.67
N SER A 743 13.43 3.80 4.57
CA SER A 743 13.47 5.26 4.40
C SER A 743 14.73 5.84 3.70
N VAL A 744 15.54 5.04 2.99
CA VAL A 744 16.94 5.45 2.69
C VAL A 744 17.57 4.84 1.40
N TRP A 745 16.85 4.10 0.55
CA TRP A 745 17.48 3.40 -0.60
C TRP A 745 17.47 4.21 -1.91
N ASP A 746 18.66 4.47 -2.48
CA ASP A 746 18.86 5.04 -3.82
C ASP A 746 19.31 3.92 -4.78
N ALA A 747 18.53 3.69 -5.85
CA ALA A 747 18.77 2.61 -6.81
C ALA A 747 19.91 2.88 -7.79
N GLU A 748 20.38 4.13 -7.93
CA GLU A 748 21.51 4.46 -8.81
C GLU A 748 22.87 4.41 -8.11
N GLU A 749 22.91 4.54 -6.78
CA GLU A 749 24.16 4.60 -6.01
C GLU A 749 24.49 3.31 -5.24
N GLU A 750 23.62 2.30 -5.27
CA GLU A 750 23.78 1.03 -4.52
C GLU A 750 24.16 1.26 -3.03
N ALA A 751 23.73 2.38 -2.45
CA ALA A 751 24.15 2.86 -1.14
C ALA A 751 22.99 3.45 -0.33
N CYS A 752 23.17 3.52 1.00
CA CYS A 752 22.22 4.13 1.93
C CYS A 752 22.27 5.67 1.85
N ALA A 753 21.23 6.32 1.33
CA ALA A 753 21.09 7.78 1.28
C ALA A 753 20.22 8.38 2.41
N GLY A 754 20.85 8.94 3.47
CA GLY A 754 20.23 9.96 4.35
C GLY A 754 19.70 9.52 5.74
N GLY A 755 20.27 10.06 6.81
CA GLY A 755 19.88 9.81 8.20
C GLY A 755 18.68 10.64 8.70
N ALA A 756 17.49 10.35 8.20
CA ALA A 756 16.25 10.84 8.80
C ALA A 756 15.68 9.81 9.80
N PRO A 757 15.53 10.14 11.11
CA PRO A 757 14.88 9.25 12.07
C PRO A 757 13.37 9.29 11.84
N GLY A 758 12.88 8.35 11.03
CA GLY A 758 11.49 8.32 10.58
C GLY A 758 11.05 6.96 10.07
N GLY A 759 11.44 5.89 10.74
CA GLY A 759 10.89 4.55 10.56
C GLY A 759 10.61 3.97 11.93
N ALA A 760 9.33 3.87 12.31
CA ALA A 760 8.94 3.22 13.55
C ALA A 760 9.24 1.71 13.45
N ALA A 761 10.45 1.30 13.85
CA ALA A 761 10.79 -0.10 14.13
C ALA A 761 11.94 -0.31 15.14
N CYS A 762 12.46 0.72 15.82
CA CYS A 762 13.45 0.49 16.88
C CYS A 762 13.33 1.54 18.01
N GLU A 763 12.31 1.39 18.87
CA GLU A 763 12.09 2.27 20.03
C GLU A 763 12.41 1.62 21.39
N ARG A 764 13.10 0.47 21.44
CA ARG A 764 13.64 -0.08 22.69
C ARG A 764 14.99 -0.74 22.50
N HIS A 765 16.07 0.02 22.70
CA HIS A 765 17.33 -0.53 23.23
C HIS A 765 18.11 0.55 24.00
N PRO A 766 18.66 0.25 25.18
CA PRO A 766 19.54 1.16 25.90
C PRO A 766 20.87 1.36 25.16
N ALA A 767 21.39 2.58 25.21
CA ALA A 767 22.36 3.17 24.29
C ALA A 767 23.81 2.65 24.34
N ARG A 768 24.07 1.35 24.55
CA ARG A 768 25.47 0.85 24.71
C ARG A 768 25.94 -0.34 23.88
N GLU A 769 25.15 -0.94 23.01
CA GLU A 769 25.66 -1.98 22.09
C GLU A 769 25.24 -1.69 20.64
N ARG A 770 26.22 -1.55 19.74
CA ARG A 770 26.05 -1.26 18.30
C ARG A 770 25.77 -2.54 17.50
N ASP A 771 24.85 -3.38 17.96
CA ASP A 771 24.41 -4.55 17.19
C ASP A 771 23.03 -4.28 16.56
N LEU A 772 23.04 -3.92 15.27
CA LEU A 772 21.84 -3.69 14.46
C LEU A 772 21.21 -5.00 13.93
N ALA A 773 21.85 -6.16 14.11
CA ALA A 773 21.29 -7.45 13.70
C ALA A 773 20.11 -7.90 14.59
N GLY A 774 19.93 -7.23 15.74
CA GLY A 774 18.87 -7.51 16.71
C GLY A 774 17.59 -6.67 16.59
N CYS A 775 17.45 -5.72 15.64
CA CYS A 775 16.17 -4.99 15.50
C CYS A 775 15.07 -6.02 15.15
N PRO A 776 14.04 -6.20 16.00
CA PRO A 776 12.95 -7.12 15.72
C PRO A 776 12.24 -6.66 14.45
N ARG A 777 12.21 -7.54 13.45
CA ARG A 777 11.40 -7.40 12.23
C ARG A 777 9.99 -7.01 12.67
N ALA A 778 9.64 -5.73 12.52
CA ALA A 778 8.43 -5.22 13.12
C ALA A 778 7.22 -5.79 12.38
N TRP A 779 6.55 -6.76 13.00
CA TRP A 779 5.12 -6.93 12.85
C TRP A 779 4.48 -7.54 14.11
N PRO A 780 3.68 -6.77 14.85
CA PRO A 780 2.46 -7.25 15.49
C PRO A 780 1.27 -7.14 14.53
#